data_AF-A0AAF0E8K6-F1
#
_entry.id   AF-A0AAF0E8K6-F1
#
_cell.length_a   1.000
_cell.length_b   1.000
_cell.length_c   1.000
_cell.angle_alpha   90.00
_cell.angle_beta   90.00
_cell.angle_gamma   90.00
#
_symmetry.space_group_name_H-M   'P 1'
#
loop_
_entity.id
_entity.type
_entity.pdbx_description
1 polymer ?
#
loop_
_entity_poly.entity_id
_entity_poly.type
_entity_poly.pdbx_seq_one_letter_code
_entity_poly.pdbx_strand_id
1 'polypeptide(L)'
;MKDFLKILAAFSLATAGVTASPLTSPAQENVFARASNDTVGNGCEKLDDYHPKDSLNVFPLYDAERSEMMRYRFHIGVNLGSWFVNEKWMNGAIFKCAPDGEKGELAIPRGYGTSDDGIKSARARLEKHWDTWVTKDDFAHMKELGVNAVRIPIGYWNLPQTKFLKDTPFENYTDVYKNSWKYVRRAIKYANDNDIGVLIDLHGAYGSQNGQSNSGWNKFDVDFYKGNNRNRTTDAIAWIVRDLQQMPNMIGIELLNEAKNNDLLIDWYENAMDTIRAIGGTTVDFPLYVSDSFAPNKAANLVKDRKDFAVQDTHKYYAFTNNHQSAKEITKDVNTTAREKMDEITSVVDDRFIVGEWSCALDPASTSDNQDKKLQQLSDFCSAQIDTYRNVTSGMFFWSYRFANCDSNIGWCFKAAHGNFFDKYNAWGFYNNETDKVVSRVKKEDLDLKHKLALHALFPKPRDLGYAEGFNWAKKLATNLPVSRLAFKKEYIDRRIKKNSAKLHSDDDKKKFREGYEDGVAYIECIVLSYKNQKSDSICKKKSSGSANKSVSTSSSSSSSSSSSSSKSSSSSKSSSSSKPTSSSSSSSSKSSSSSKSSSSSKSSSSSKSSSSSKSSSSSKPTSSSSSSSKSTSSKRGVTSSLVTSSVSGKTVTATATGTAGGQMCGNDDIFGLGICISGSGNNNNINA
;
A
#
# COMPACT_ATOMS: atom_id res chain seq x y z
N MET A 1 45.97 -13.77 3.44
CA MET A 1 45.16 -14.24 4.59
C MET A 1 45.65 -13.69 5.93
N LYS A 2 46.97 -13.55 6.18
CA LYS A 2 47.49 -12.91 7.42
C LYS A 2 47.36 -11.37 7.47
N ASP A 3 47.25 -10.68 6.35
CA ASP A 3 46.97 -9.22 6.34
C ASP A 3 45.48 -8.88 6.39
N PHE A 4 44.60 -9.83 6.04
CA PHE A 4 43.14 -9.68 6.16
C PHE A 4 42.68 -9.79 7.63
N LEU A 5 43.45 -10.49 8.47
CA LEU A 5 43.21 -10.65 9.91
C LEU A 5 43.69 -9.44 10.75
N LYS A 6 44.54 -8.56 10.22
CA LYS A 6 44.98 -7.34 10.92
C LYS A 6 43.98 -6.17 10.79
N ILE A 7 43.18 -6.16 9.72
CA ILE A 7 42.14 -5.14 9.50
C ILE A 7 40.91 -5.40 10.41
N LEU A 8 40.62 -6.66 10.74
CA LEU A 8 39.55 -7.03 11.68
C LEU A 8 39.86 -6.73 13.15
N ALA A 9 41.14 -6.63 13.53
CA ALA A 9 41.54 -6.26 14.90
C ALA A 9 41.48 -4.75 15.17
N ALA A 10 41.48 -3.91 14.13
CA ALA A 10 41.34 -2.44 14.27
C ALA A 10 39.88 -1.98 14.39
N PHE A 11 38.90 -2.84 14.07
CA PHE A 11 37.47 -2.54 14.20
C PHE A 11 36.85 -2.95 15.55
N SER A 12 37.62 -3.57 16.45
CA SER A 12 37.12 -4.12 17.72
C SER A 12 37.48 -3.29 18.97
N LEU A 13 37.98 -2.05 18.82
CA LEU A 13 38.38 -1.20 19.95
C LEU A 13 37.71 0.19 20.00
N ALA A 14 36.52 0.35 19.42
CA ALA A 14 35.72 1.58 19.53
C ALA A 14 34.29 1.35 20.08
N THR A 15 34.06 0.24 20.78
CA THR A 15 32.76 -0.05 21.43
C THR A 15 32.95 -0.50 22.87
N ALA A 16 33.44 0.41 23.71
CA ALA A 16 33.36 0.26 25.15
C ALA A 16 33.26 1.67 25.78
N GLY A 17 32.06 2.03 26.23
CA GLY A 17 31.83 3.23 27.02
C GLY A 17 30.88 4.25 26.39
N VAL A 18 29.63 3.88 26.14
CA VAL A 18 28.53 4.86 26.13
C VAL A 18 27.42 4.31 27.02
N THR A 19 27.44 4.75 28.27
CA THR A 19 26.33 4.60 29.20
C THR A 19 25.14 5.39 28.67
N ALA A 20 24.00 4.71 28.50
CA ALA A 20 22.74 5.32 28.13
C ALA A 20 22.38 6.45 29.10
N SER A 21 22.31 7.67 28.59
CA SER A 21 21.66 8.80 29.26
C SER A 21 20.26 8.99 28.65
N PRO A 22 19.28 9.48 29.41
CA PRO A 22 17.91 9.57 28.93
C PRO A 22 17.82 10.55 27.76
N LEU A 23 17.12 10.13 26.70
CA LEU A 23 16.74 10.96 25.56
C LEU A 23 15.91 12.15 26.06
N THR A 24 16.59 13.26 26.32
CA THR A 24 15.95 14.57 26.40
C THR A 24 15.82 15.09 24.97
N SER A 25 14.60 15.50 24.63
CA SER A 25 14.21 16.10 23.35
C SER A 25 15.27 17.07 22.82
N PRO A 26 15.76 16.94 21.57
CA PRO A 26 16.53 18.01 20.97
C PRO A 26 15.58 19.18 20.73
N ALA A 27 15.86 20.31 21.39
CA ALA A 27 15.29 21.60 21.03
C ALA A 27 15.49 21.81 19.52
N GLN A 28 14.45 22.27 18.84
CA GLN A 28 14.49 22.62 17.42
C GLN A 28 15.57 23.69 17.18
N GLU A 29 16.75 23.30 16.71
CA GLU A 29 17.72 24.27 16.19
C GLU A 29 17.13 24.95 14.94
N ASN A 30 17.10 26.27 14.99
CA ASN A 30 16.60 27.14 13.93
C ASN A 30 17.48 27.02 12.68
N VAL A 31 17.06 26.17 11.74
CA VAL A 31 17.65 26.04 10.39
C VAL A 31 17.26 27.22 9.47
N PHE A 32 16.49 28.19 9.95
CA PHE A 32 16.25 29.43 9.21
C PHE A 32 17.37 30.43 9.51
N ALA A 33 18.04 30.92 8.47
CA ALA A 33 18.85 32.13 8.59
C ALA A 33 17.90 33.25 9.06
N ARG A 34 18.08 33.73 10.30
CA ARG A 34 17.42 34.89 10.94
C ARG A 34 15.95 35.11 10.52
N ALA A 35 15.00 34.63 11.34
CA ALA A 35 13.60 35.04 11.24
C ALA A 35 13.51 36.57 11.19
N SER A 36 12.97 37.11 10.09
CA SER A 36 12.57 38.51 10.06
C SER A 36 11.35 38.67 10.98
N ASN A 37 11.23 39.81 11.68
CA ASN A 37 9.97 40.18 12.35
C ASN A 37 8.84 40.49 11.34
N ASP A 38 9.13 40.42 10.04
CA ASP A 38 8.16 40.63 8.98
C ASP A 38 7.18 39.45 8.88
N THR A 39 5.95 39.78 8.54
CA THR A 39 4.88 38.81 8.34
C THR A 39 4.28 38.91 6.94
N VAL A 40 3.68 37.82 6.49
CA VAL A 40 2.99 37.70 5.19
C VAL A 40 1.60 37.10 5.39
N GLY A 41 0.67 37.41 4.49
CA GLY A 41 -0.69 36.88 4.51
C GLY A 41 -1.38 37.12 5.85
N ASN A 42 -1.86 36.04 6.47
CA ASN A 42 -2.57 36.01 7.74
C ASN A 42 -1.61 36.07 8.95
N GLY A 43 -0.60 36.93 8.90
CA GLY A 43 0.41 37.06 9.96
C GLY A 43 1.40 35.88 10.04
N CYS A 44 1.58 35.13 8.95
CA CYS A 44 2.60 34.08 8.90
C CYS A 44 4.01 34.70 8.92
N GLU A 45 4.97 34.00 9.50
CA GLU A 45 6.38 34.37 9.44
C GLU A 45 6.88 34.43 7.99
N LYS A 46 7.56 35.51 7.61
CA LYS A 46 8.27 35.58 6.33
C LYS A 46 9.53 34.71 6.39
N LEU A 47 9.66 33.76 5.48
CA LEU A 47 10.75 32.78 5.46
C LEU A 47 11.62 32.92 4.20
N ASP A 48 12.91 32.65 4.36
CA ASP A 48 13.81 32.43 3.22
C ASP A 48 13.63 31.06 2.58
N ASP A 49 14.16 30.90 1.37
CA ASP A 49 14.09 29.62 0.66
C ASP A 49 14.72 28.51 1.50
N TYR A 50 14.07 27.35 1.48
CA TYR A 50 14.57 26.17 2.17
C TYR A 50 15.48 25.37 1.24
N HIS A 51 16.58 24.87 1.79
CA HIS A 51 17.49 23.98 1.06
C HIS A 51 17.52 22.63 1.77
N PRO A 52 17.07 21.54 1.10
CA PRO A 52 17.06 20.21 1.71
C PRO A 52 18.48 19.73 1.99
N LYS A 53 18.64 18.92 3.04
CA LYS A 53 19.94 18.35 3.41
C LYS A 53 20.42 17.29 2.41
N ASP A 54 19.49 16.49 1.91
CA ASP A 54 19.75 15.40 0.97
C ASP A 54 19.32 15.75 -0.45
N SER A 55 20.03 15.17 -1.44
CA SER A 55 19.67 15.31 -2.86
C SER A 55 18.23 14.87 -3.13
N LEU A 56 17.53 15.68 -3.92
CA LEU A 56 16.19 15.40 -4.42
C LEU A 56 16.18 14.62 -5.75
N ASN A 57 17.33 14.49 -6.42
CA ASN A 57 17.45 13.81 -7.71
C ASN A 57 18.00 12.40 -7.50
N VAL A 58 17.13 11.42 -7.24
CA VAL A 58 17.60 10.06 -7.01
C VAL A 58 16.68 8.99 -7.58
N PHE A 59 17.24 8.11 -8.41
CA PHE A 59 16.52 7.03 -9.07
C PHE A 59 17.30 5.71 -8.93
N PRO A 60 16.75 4.70 -8.25
CA PRO A 60 17.30 3.35 -8.31
C PRO A 60 17.12 2.77 -9.72
N LEU A 61 18.03 1.87 -10.11
CA LEU A 61 17.86 1.09 -11.33
C LEU A 61 16.72 0.08 -11.16
N TYR A 62 15.99 -0.18 -12.24
CA TYR A 62 14.92 -1.18 -12.22
C TYR A 62 15.50 -2.58 -12.00
N ASP A 63 14.89 -3.30 -11.07
CA ASP A 63 15.18 -4.71 -10.77
C ASP A 63 13.85 -5.46 -10.73
N ALA A 64 13.64 -6.30 -11.73
CA ALA A 64 12.41 -7.07 -11.90
C ALA A 64 12.22 -8.15 -10.83
N GLU A 65 13.31 -8.76 -10.34
CA GLU A 65 13.23 -9.78 -9.29
C GLU A 65 12.86 -9.10 -7.98
N ARG A 66 13.53 -8.00 -7.63
CA ARG A 66 13.20 -7.20 -6.44
C ARG A 66 11.76 -6.69 -6.48
N SER A 67 11.31 -6.16 -7.61
CA SER A 67 9.92 -5.68 -7.79
C SER A 67 8.90 -6.76 -7.49
N GLU A 68 9.15 -7.97 -7.98
CA GLU A 68 8.28 -9.12 -7.75
C GLU A 68 8.26 -9.49 -6.27
N MET A 69 9.42 -9.58 -5.61
CA MET A 69 9.48 -9.89 -4.18
C MET A 69 8.72 -8.86 -3.32
N MET A 70 8.82 -7.58 -3.66
CA MET A 70 8.18 -6.49 -2.94
C MET A 70 6.65 -6.54 -3.06
N ARG A 71 6.13 -6.84 -4.26
CA ARG A 71 4.68 -6.89 -4.53
C ARG A 71 4.00 -8.08 -3.86
N TYR A 72 4.64 -9.24 -3.85
CA TYR A 72 4.01 -10.51 -3.45
C TYR A 72 4.32 -10.96 -2.02
N ARG A 73 5.15 -10.25 -1.26
CA ARG A 73 5.34 -10.54 0.17
C ARG A 73 4.21 -9.98 1.00
N PHE A 74 3.97 -10.55 2.18
CA PHE A 74 3.06 -9.97 3.16
C PHE A 74 3.53 -8.56 3.55
N HIS A 75 2.64 -7.59 3.44
CA HIS A 75 2.93 -6.18 3.73
C HIS A 75 2.64 -5.90 5.22
N ILE A 76 3.69 -5.85 6.04
CA ILE A 76 3.61 -5.38 7.43
C ILE A 76 4.06 -3.92 7.44
N GLY A 77 3.11 -3.00 7.51
CA GLY A 77 3.34 -1.62 7.12
C GLY A 77 2.85 -0.56 8.08
N VAL A 78 3.25 0.67 7.79
CA VAL A 78 2.78 1.87 8.48
C VAL A 78 2.42 2.94 7.44
N ASN A 79 1.45 3.78 7.75
CA ASN A 79 1.11 4.95 6.96
C ASN A 79 2.03 6.11 7.31
N LEU A 80 2.49 6.88 6.32
CA LEU A 80 3.26 8.11 6.51
C LEU A 80 2.35 9.34 6.43
N GLY A 81 1.36 9.38 7.33
CA GLY A 81 0.34 10.42 7.43
C GLY A 81 0.92 11.77 7.85
N SER A 82 0.23 12.84 7.45
CA SER A 82 0.70 14.22 7.64
C SER A 82 2.09 14.53 7.09
N TRP A 83 2.57 13.78 6.10
CA TRP A 83 3.81 14.10 5.39
C TRP A 83 3.56 14.92 4.13
N PHE A 84 2.92 14.34 3.10
CA PHE A 84 2.61 15.01 1.83
C PHE A 84 1.14 15.45 1.70
N VAL A 85 0.30 14.94 2.59
CA VAL A 85 -1.11 15.33 2.80
C VAL A 85 -1.26 15.66 4.27
N ASN A 86 -1.33 16.95 4.59
CA ASN A 86 -1.28 17.41 5.98
C ASN A 86 -2.65 17.38 6.67
N GLU A 87 -2.67 16.84 7.89
CA GLU A 87 -3.86 16.83 8.74
C GLU A 87 -3.62 17.57 10.06
N LYS A 88 -4.49 18.54 10.32
CA LYS A 88 -4.34 19.47 11.45
C LYS A 88 -4.38 18.77 12.81
N TRP A 89 -5.12 17.68 12.93
CA TRP A 89 -5.21 16.93 14.19
C TRP A 89 -3.93 16.16 14.50
N MET A 90 -3.16 15.73 13.48
CA MET A 90 -1.89 15.03 13.66
C MET A 90 -0.69 15.96 13.83
N ASN A 91 -0.68 17.09 13.12
CA ASN A 91 0.40 18.07 13.18
C ASN A 91 -0.15 19.50 13.16
N GLY A 92 -0.73 19.95 14.27
CA GLY A 92 -1.30 21.30 14.35
C GLY A 92 -0.30 22.44 14.10
N ALA A 93 1.00 22.21 14.33
CA ALA A 93 2.04 23.24 14.22
C ALA A 93 2.25 23.75 12.78
N ILE A 94 2.00 22.94 11.75
CA ILE A 94 2.10 23.40 10.36
C ILE A 94 0.94 24.33 9.96
N PHE A 95 -0.17 24.27 10.69
CA PHE A 95 -1.39 25.06 10.48
C PHE A 95 -1.45 26.34 11.33
N LYS A 96 -0.36 26.71 12.03
CA LYS A 96 -0.36 27.81 13.02
C LYS A 96 -0.93 29.14 12.48
N CYS A 97 -0.68 29.45 11.20
CA CYS A 97 -1.17 30.67 10.56
C CYS A 97 -2.22 30.41 9.47
N ALA A 98 -2.76 29.19 9.40
CA ALA A 98 -3.86 28.88 8.49
C ALA A 98 -5.09 29.75 8.83
N PRO A 99 -5.92 30.14 7.84
CA PRO A 99 -7.12 30.91 8.11
C PRO A 99 -8.07 30.22 9.09
N ASP A 100 -8.81 31.01 9.86
CA ASP A 100 -9.71 30.49 10.90
C ASP A 100 -10.73 29.49 10.34
N GLY A 101 -10.89 28.39 11.06
CA GLY A 101 -11.78 27.28 10.68
C GLY A 101 -11.28 26.43 9.51
N GLU A 102 -10.21 26.81 8.81
CA GLU A 102 -9.65 26.02 7.71
C GLU A 102 -8.71 24.90 8.22
N LYS A 103 -8.81 23.75 7.55
CA LYS A 103 -8.10 22.50 7.84
C LYS A 103 -7.78 21.78 6.52
N GLY A 104 -6.77 20.93 6.54
CA GLY A 104 -6.31 20.20 5.35
C GLY A 104 -5.29 21.00 4.55
N GLU A 105 -4.55 20.30 3.70
CA GLU A 105 -3.40 20.81 2.94
C GLU A 105 -3.51 22.27 2.47
N LEU A 106 -4.59 22.63 1.76
CA LEU A 106 -4.75 23.95 1.15
C LEU A 106 -4.79 25.10 2.16
N ALA A 107 -5.18 24.83 3.40
CA ALA A 107 -5.22 25.83 4.46
C ALA A 107 -3.81 26.39 4.80
N ILE A 108 -2.76 25.61 4.56
CA ILE A 108 -1.37 26.00 4.85
C ILE A 108 -0.94 27.16 3.93
N PRO A 109 -0.89 27.01 2.59
CA PRO A 109 -0.45 28.11 1.72
C PRO A 109 -1.42 29.29 1.73
N ARG A 110 -2.72 29.06 1.94
CA ARG A 110 -3.70 30.15 2.13
C ARG A 110 -3.38 31.06 3.31
N GLY A 111 -2.75 30.53 4.36
CA GLY A 111 -2.28 31.33 5.48
C GLY A 111 -1.23 32.36 5.07
N TYR A 112 -0.30 31.99 4.19
CA TYR A 112 0.78 32.87 3.74
C TYR A 112 0.33 33.86 2.65
N GLY A 113 -0.82 33.63 2.02
CA GLY A 113 -1.36 34.47 0.96
C GLY A 113 -0.68 34.23 -0.39
N THR A 114 -0.99 35.09 -1.36
CA THR A 114 -0.57 34.94 -2.77
C THR A 114 0.45 35.98 -3.23
N SER A 115 1.08 36.72 -2.30
CA SER A 115 2.21 37.59 -2.64
C SER A 115 3.46 36.75 -2.92
N ASP A 116 4.44 37.29 -3.64
CA ASP A 116 5.70 36.58 -3.93
C ASP A 116 6.40 36.10 -2.65
N ASP A 117 6.48 36.97 -1.64
CA ASP A 117 7.01 36.63 -0.31
C ASP A 117 6.17 35.56 0.40
N GLY A 118 4.84 35.59 0.24
CA GLY A 118 3.91 34.60 0.80
C GLY A 118 4.11 33.22 0.16
N ILE A 119 4.16 33.16 -1.16
CA ILE A 119 4.41 31.92 -1.92
C ILE A 119 5.79 31.34 -1.59
N LYS A 120 6.83 32.17 -1.55
CA LYS A 120 8.19 31.76 -1.14
C LYS A 120 8.17 31.18 0.27
N SER A 121 7.52 31.86 1.21
CA SER A 121 7.47 31.44 2.62
C SER A 121 6.66 30.15 2.82
N ALA A 122 5.52 30.02 2.15
CA ALA A 122 4.73 28.79 2.16
C ALA A 122 5.51 27.59 1.60
N ARG A 123 6.24 27.80 0.48
CA ARG A 123 7.13 26.78 -0.10
C ARG A 123 8.19 26.36 0.90
N ALA A 124 8.92 27.32 1.47
CA ALA A 124 9.98 27.05 2.44
C ALA A 124 9.45 26.29 3.66
N ARG A 125 8.25 26.64 4.15
CA ARG A 125 7.59 25.95 5.25
C ARG A 125 7.29 24.48 4.91
N LEU A 126 6.68 24.23 3.76
CA LEU A 126 6.30 22.88 3.33
C LEU A 126 7.51 22.03 2.97
N GLU A 127 8.52 22.59 2.30
CA GLU A 127 9.77 21.89 1.98
C GLU A 127 10.55 21.49 3.25
N LYS A 128 10.61 22.37 4.25
CA LYS A 128 11.18 22.03 5.57
C LYS A 128 10.40 20.91 6.24
N HIS A 129 9.07 20.94 6.17
CA HIS A 129 8.23 19.88 6.71
C HIS A 129 8.49 18.54 5.99
N TRP A 130 8.51 18.54 4.65
CA TRP A 130 8.82 17.35 3.86
C TRP A 130 10.23 16.80 4.12
N ASP A 131 11.19 17.65 4.51
CA ASP A 131 12.56 17.23 4.86
C ASP A 131 12.70 16.68 6.29
N THR A 132 11.81 17.04 7.22
CA THR A 132 12.01 16.81 8.66
C THR A 132 10.91 16.02 9.37
N TRP A 133 9.74 15.85 8.76
CA TRP A 133 8.63 15.09 9.36
C TRP A 133 8.88 13.58 9.38
N VAL A 134 9.39 13.02 8.28
CA VAL A 134 9.91 11.66 8.20
C VAL A 134 11.24 11.73 7.48
N THR A 135 12.27 11.16 8.08
CA THR A 135 13.66 11.26 7.64
C THR A 135 14.20 9.90 7.18
N LYS A 136 15.40 9.89 6.58
CA LYS A 136 16.10 8.64 6.23
C LYS A 136 16.28 7.71 7.44
N ASP A 137 16.58 8.26 8.60
CA ASP A 137 16.79 7.49 9.83
C ASP A 137 15.49 6.85 10.34
N ASP A 138 14.35 7.51 10.10
CA ASP A 138 13.04 6.93 10.41
C ASP A 138 12.78 5.65 9.59
N PHE A 139 13.22 5.57 8.32
CA PHE A 139 13.12 4.35 7.52
C PHE A 139 14.04 3.23 8.00
N ALA A 140 15.24 3.57 8.48
CA ALA A 140 16.14 2.59 9.11
C ALA A 140 15.51 2.03 10.39
N HIS A 141 14.95 2.90 11.22
CA HIS A 141 14.23 2.51 12.43
C HIS A 141 13.00 1.65 12.10
N MET A 142 12.17 2.01 11.11
CA MET A 142 11.04 1.18 10.67
C MET A 142 11.49 -0.26 10.36
N LYS A 143 12.58 -0.42 9.61
CA LYS A 143 13.14 -1.74 9.28
C LYS A 143 13.53 -2.52 10.54
N GLU A 144 14.17 -1.88 11.50
CA GLU A 144 14.56 -2.50 12.79
C GLU A 144 13.35 -2.96 13.61
N LEU A 145 12.20 -2.27 13.49
CA LEU A 145 10.94 -2.65 14.13
C LEU A 145 10.19 -3.76 13.37
N GLY A 146 10.70 -4.22 12.23
CA GLY A 146 10.10 -5.28 11.42
C GLY A 146 9.13 -4.80 10.34
N VAL A 147 8.98 -3.47 10.16
CA VAL A 147 8.20 -2.88 9.08
C VAL A 147 8.88 -3.17 7.73
N ASN A 148 8.10 -3.63 6.78
CA ASN A 148 8.57 -3.94 5.42
C ASN A 148 7.80 -3.21 4.33
N ALA A 149 6.77 -2.43 4.67
CA ALA A 149 6.00 -1.66 3.72
C ALA A 149 5.62 -0.30 4.30
N VAL A 150 5.46 0.70 3.45
CA VAL A 150 4.87 1.98 3.81
C VAL A 150 3.77 2.34 2.83
N ARG A 151 2.70 2.93 3.36
CA ARG A 151 1.67 3.60 2.56
C ARG A 151 1.91 5.10 2.64
N ILE A 152 2.03 5.75 1.49
CA ILE A 152 2.38 7.18 1.37
C ILE A 152 1.18 7.92 0.74
N PRO A 153 0.37 8.60 1.56
CA PRO A 153 -0.69 9.49 1.10
C PRO A 153 -0.11 10.65 0.28
N ILE A 154 -0.65 10.87 -0.91
CA ILE A 154 -0.39 12.04 -1.76
C ILE A 154 -1.71 12.61 -2.29
N GLY A 155 -1.78 13.91 -2.55
CA GLY A 155 -2.85 14.53 -3.32
C GLY A 155 -2.39 14.86 -4.74
N TYR A 156 -3.35 15.18 -5.62
CA TYR A 156 -3.04 15.61 -6.98
C TYR A 156 -2.13 16.86 -7.03
N TRP A 157 -2.11 17.65 -5.95
CA TRP A 157 -1.24 18.82 -5.81
C TRP A 157 0.24 18.50 -5.61
N ASN A 158 0.58 17.27 -5.24
CA ASN A 158 1.98 16.87 -5.13
C ASN A 158 2.63 16.54 -6.48
N LEU A 159 1.83 16.38 -7.55
CA LEU A 159 2.32 15.99 -8.87
C LEU A 159 3.13 17.12 -9.51
N PRO A 160 4.20 16.80 -10.27
CA PRO A 160 4.99 17.80 -10.95
C PRO A 160 4.22 18.28 -12.17
N GLN A 161 4.59 19.46 -12.67
CA GLN A 161 3.91 20.21 -13.73
C GLN A 161 2.73 21.01 -13.18
N THR A 162 2.81 22.31 -13.40
CA THR A 162 1.79 23.31 -13.04
C THR A 162 0.41 22.97 -13.58
N LYS A 163 0.33 22.19 -14.67
CA LYS A 163 -0.93 21.78 -15.31
C LYS A 163 -1.88 21.00 -14.40
N PHE A 164 -1.37 20.23 -13.42
CA PHE A 164 -2.24 19.45 -12.53
C PHE A 164 -3.01 20.35 -11.55
N LEU A 165 -2.56 21.58 -11.33
CA LEU A 165 -3.19 22.54 -10.42
C LEU A 165 -4.08 23.57 -11.12
N LYS A 166 -4.04 23.62 -12.45
CA LYS A 166 -4.86 24.53 -13.23
C LYS A 166 -6.36 24.28 -13.00
N ASP A 167 -7.17 25.33 -12.94
CA ASP A 167 -8.62 25.25 -12.72
C ASP A 167 -8.96 24.49 -11.43
N THR A 168 -8.14 24.67 -10.38
CA THR A 168 -8.42 24.14 -9.03
C THR A 168 -8.13 25.20 -7.96
N PRO A 169 -8.64 25.02 -6.72
CA PRO A 169 -8.32 25.94 -5.63
C PRO A 169 -6.84 26.04 -5.26
N PHE A 170 -5.99 25.13 -5.74
CA PHE A 170 -4.54 25.14 -5.55
C PHE A 170 -3.79 25.95 -6.62
N GLU A 171 -4.46 26.42 -7.68
CA GLU A 171 -3.81 27.07 -8.84
C GLU A 171 -2.91 28.25 -8.44
N ASN A 172 -3.41 29.14 -7.58
CA ASN A 172 -2.66 30.30 -7.08
C ASN A 172 -1.46 29.95 -6.20
N TYR A 173 -1.31 28.68 -5.83
CA TYR A 173 -0.24 28.17 -4.97
C TYR A 173 0.66 27.17 -5.71
N THR A 174 0.62 27.15 -7.03
CA THR A 174 1.38 26.20 -7.84
C THR A 174 2.87 26.17 -7.50
N ASP A 175 3.47 27.34 -7.31
CA ASP A 175 4.90 27.48 -6.99
C ASP A 175 5.28 27.02 -5.58
N VAL A 176 4.29 26.85 -4.69
CA VAL A 176 4.47 26.26 -3.37
C VAL A 176 4.80 24.76 -3.49
N TYR A 177 4.19 24.08 -4.47
CA TYR A 177 4.27 22.63 -4.63
C TYR A 177 5.28 22.17 -5.70
N LYS A 178 5.98 23.09 -6.37
CA LYS A 178 6.84 22.80 -7.53
C LYS A 178 7.91 21.71 -7.30
N ASN A 179 8.37 21.51 -6.06
CA ASN A 179 9.34 20.48 -5.70
C ASN A 179 8.73 19.26 -5.01
N SER A 180 7.43 19.26 -4.70
CA SER A 180 6.76 18.26 -3.87
C SER A 180 6.99 16.83 -4.35
N TRP A 181 6.83 16.58 -5.66
CA TRP A 181 7.07 15.25 -6.23
C TRP A 181 8.50 14.74 -6.02
N LYS A 182 9.50 15.64 -6.01
CA LYS A 182 10.89 15.24 -5.79
C LYS A 182 11.11 14.73 -4.35
N TYR A 183 10.43 15.32 -3.37
CA TYR A 183 10.41 14.81 -2.00
C TYR A 183 9.71 13.44 -1.90
N VAL A 184 8.61 13.24 -2.62
CA VAL A 184 7.93 11.93 -2.72
C VAL A 184 8.88 10.88 -3.30
N ARG A 185 9.58 11.19 -4.41
CA ARG A 185 10.57 10.26 -5.01
C ARG A 185 11.73 9.96 -4.06
N ARG A 186 12.20 10.94 -3.30
CA ARG A 186 13.23 10.74 -2.28
C ARG A 186 12.74 9.82 -1.16
N ALA A 187 11.49 9.93 -0.72
CA ALA A 187 10.89 9.00 0.24
C ALA A 187 10.88 7.55 -0.31
N ILE A 188 10.51 7.35 -1.58
CA ILE A 188 10.57 6.04 -2.23
C ILE A 188 11.99 5.49 -2.23
N LYS A 189 13.00 6.35 -2.43
CA LYS A 189 14.41 5.97 -2.37
C LYS A 189 14.86 5.59 -0.95
N TYR A 190 14.47 6.36 0.08
CA TYR A 190 14.75 5.99 1.47
C TYR A 190 14.15 4.63 1.84
N ALA A 191 12.94 4.35 1.36
CA ALA A 191 12.31 3.04 1.50
C ALA A 191 13.12 1.95 0.77
N ASN A 192 13.54 2.21 -0.48
CA ASN A 192 14.30 1.24 -1.26
C ASN A 192 15.63 0.86 -0.58
N ASP A 193 16.36 1.83 -0.04
CA ASP A 193 17.63 1.62 0.67
C ASP A 193 17.46 0.76 1.93
N ASN A 194 16.24 0.73 2.48
CA ASN A 194 15.92 0.00 3.71
C ASN A 194 15.13 -1.29 3.47
N ASP A 195 15.02 -1.76 2.23
CA ASP A 195 14.20 -2.93 1.87
C ASP A 195 12.72 -2.78 2.25
N ILE A 196 12.18 -1.57 2.10
CA ILE A 196 10.78 -1.24 2.37
C ILE A 196 10.05 -1.02 1.04
N GLY A 197 8.92 -1.71 0.89
CA GLY A 197 8.01 -1.56 -0.23
C GLY A 197 7.14 -0.30 -0.07
N VAL A 198 6.74 0.33 -1.17
CA VAL A 198 5.93 1.56 -1.16
C VAL A 198 4.62 1.36 -1.89
N LEU A 199 3.52 1.58 -1.17
CA LEU A 199 2.18 1.82 -1.73
C LEU A 199 1.97 3.33 -1.79
N ILE A 200 1.86 3.88 -3.01
CA ILE A 200 1.43 5.27 -3.17
C ILE A 200 -0.08 5.29 -3.11
N ASP A 201 -0.65 6.17 -2.30
CA ASP A 201 -2.09 6.31 -2.16
C ASP A 201 -2.54 7.70 -2.64
N LEU A 202 -3.45 7.74 -3.61
CA LEU A 202 -4.08 8.99 -4.00
C LEU A 202 -5.15 9.37 -2.96
N HIS A 203 -4.69 10.11 -1.97
CA HIS A 203 -5.46 10.50 -0.80
C HIS A 203 -6.35 11.74 -1.03
N GLY A 204 -6.01 12.57 -2.02
CA GLY A 204 -6.79 13.76 -2.39
C GLY A 204 -6.99 13.88 -3.89
N ALA A 205 -8.24 13.69 -4.33
CA ALA A 205 -8.63 13.80 -5.75
C ALA A 205 -9.17 15.19 -6.13
N TYR A 206 -9.30 15.41 -7.44
CA TYR A 206 -9.95 16.62 -7.98
C TYR A 206 -11.39 16.73 -7.46
N GLY A 207 -11.74 17.90 -6.94
CA GLY A 207 -13.07 18.16 -6.39
C GLY A 207 -13.39 17.45 -5.07
N SER A 208 -12.42 16.81 -4.41
CA SER A 208 -12.60 15.99 -3.21
C SER A 208 -13.58 14.82 -3.35
N GLN A 209 -13.09 13.65 -2.99
CA GLN A 209 -13.87 12.42 -3.02
C GLN A 209 -14.74 12.20 -1.78
N ASN A 210 -14.50 12.93 -0.69
CA ASN A 210 -15.17 12.69 0.60
C ASN A 210 -15.58 13.98 1.37
N GLY A 211 -15.16 15.16 0.92
CA GLY A 211 -15.45 16.45 1.55
C GLY A 211 -14.72 16.70 2.87
N GLN A 212 -13.76 15.84 3.24
CA GLN A 212 -13.04 15.92 4.51
C GLN A 212 -11.67 16.60 4.33
N SER A 213 -11.08 17.09 5.43
CA SER A 213 -9.77 17.76 5.39
C SER A 213 -8.64 16.87 4.88
N ASN A 214 -8.73 15.55 5.09
CA ASN A 214 -7.72 14.61 4.60
C ASN A 214 -7.68 14.56 3.05
N SER A 215 -8.77 14.88 2.35
CA SER A 215 -8.77 15.03 0.89
C SER A 215 -8.19 16.35 0.36
N GLY A 216 -7.70 17.23 1.24
CA GLY A 216 -6.95 18.44 0.90
C GLY A 216 -7.52 19.73 1.48
N TRP A 217 -8.82 19.81 1.73
CA TRP A 217 -9.45 21.00 2.34
C TRP A 217 -10.83 20.69 2.91
N ASN A 218 -11.15 21.21 4.10
CA ASN A 218 -12.45 21.01 4.74
C ASN A 218 -13.60 21.88 4.20
N LYS A 219 -13.36 22.65 3.14
CA LYS A 219 -14.41 23.42 2.43
C LYS A 219 -14.72 22.85 1.05
N PHE A 220 -14.18 21.70 0.70
CA PHE A 220 -14.62 21.00 -0.50
C PHE A 220 -16.00 20.38 -0.30
N ASP A 221 -16.84 20.50 -1.34
CA ASP A 221 -17.96 19.58 -1.54
C ASP A 221 -17.44 18.24 -2.07
N VAL A 222 -18.32 17.23 -2.17
CA VAL A 222 -18.00 15.96 -2.85
C VAL A 222 -18.17 16.12 -4.37
N ASP A 223 -17.32 16.97 -4.96
CA ASP A 223 -17.37 17.35 -6.36
C ASP A 223 -16.55 16.43 -7.26
N PHE A 224 -15.85 15.45 -6.70
CA PHE A 224 -15.20 14.38 -7.47
C PHE A 224 -16.13 13.76 -8.53
N TYR A 225 -17.43 13.63 -8.22
CA TYR A 225 -18.40 13.07 -9.16
C TYR A 225 -18.96 14.03 -10.20
N LYS A 226 -18.52 15.30 -10.22
CA LYS A 226 -19.01 16.34 -11.12
C LYS A 226 -17.99 16.65 -12.23
N GLY A 227 -18.50 17.09 -13.37
CA GLY A 227 -17.70 17.56 -14.50
C GLY A 227 -16.62 16.54 -14.91
N ASN A 228 -15.40 17.05 -15.12
CA ASN A 228 -14.26 16.25 -15.59
C ASN A 228 -13.36 15.73 -14.45
N ASN A 229 -13.76 15.86 -13.19
CA ASN A 229 -12.89 15.58 -12.03
C ASN A 229 -12.43 14.11 -11.98
N ARG A 230 -13.31 13.15 -12.28
CA ARG A 230 -12.97 11.73 -12.39
C ARG A 230 -11.88 11.45 -13.42
N ASN A 231 -12.01 12.00 -14.63
CA ASN A 231 -11.02 11.78 -15.70
C ASN A 231 -9.69 12.45 -15.36
N ARG A 232 -9.71 13.67 -14.82
CA ARG A 232 -8.48 14.35 -14.33
C ARG A 232 -7.77 13.52 -13.27
N THR A 233 -8.54 12.87 -12.38
CA THR A 233 -8.02 11.97 -11.35
C THR A 233 -7.39 10.73 -11.99
N THR A 234 -8.06 10.11 -12.97
CA THR A 234 -7.48 9.00 -13.76
C THR A 234 -6.19 9.39 -14.47
N ASP A 235 -6.14 10.58 -15.09
CA ASP A 235 -4.94 11.08 -15.77
C ASP A 235 -3.77 11.32 -14.81
N ALA A 236 -4.05 11.83 -13.62
CA ALA A 236 -3.08 12.00 -12.54
C ALA A 236 -2.50 10.64 -12.10
N ILE A 237 -3.34 9.62 -11.89
CA ILE A 237 -2.91 8.26 -11.54
C ILE A 237 -2.08 7.64 -12.67
N ALA A 238 -2.54 7.77 -13.93
CA ALA A 238 -1.82 7.28 -15.09
C ALA A 238 -0.44 7.95 -15.22
N TRP A 239 -0.31 9.23 -14.86
CA TRP A 239 0.97 9.91 -14.81
C TRP A 239 1.88 9.33 -13.71
N ILE A 240 1.37 9.13 -12.49
CA ILE A 240 2.13 8.53 -11.38
C ILE A 240 2.65 7.15 -11.78
N VAL A 241 1.80 6.30 -12.36
CA VAL A 241 2.19 4.94 -12.76
C VAL A 241 3.28 4.98 -13.85
N ARG A 242 3.21 5.91 -14.81
CA ARG A 242 4.28 6.05 -15.82
C ARG A 242 5.62 6.39 -15.18
N ASP A 243 5.64 7.27 -14.18
CA ASP A 243 6.87 7.69 -13.49
C ASP A 243 7.45 6.59 -12.57
N LEU A 244 6.59 5.83 -11.90
CA LEU A 244 7.00 4.93 -10.82
C LEU A 244 7.06 3.44 -11.19
N GLN A 245 6.48 3.00 -12.32
CA GLN A 245 6.38 1.56 -12.63
C GLN A 245 7.75 0.83 -12.72
N GLN A 246 8.84 1.57 -12.97
CA GLN A 246 10.22 1.05 -13.02
C GLN A 246 10.98 1.18 -11.70
N MET A 247 10.34 1.62 -10.62
CA MET A 247 10.96 1.68 -9.30
C MET A 247 10.85 0.29 -8.63
N PRO A 248 11.96 -0.29 -8.17
CA PRO A 248 12.01 -1.71 -7.81
C PRO A 248 11.31 -2.07 -6.49
N ASN A 249 10.92 -1.07 -5.69
CA ASN A 249 10.24 -1.25 -4.41
C ASN A 249 8.79 -0.79 -4.42
N MET A 250 8.19 -0.55 -5.59
CA MET A 250 6.76 -0.23 -5.68
C MET A 250 5.91 -1.48 -5.49
N ILE A 251 5.09 -1.49 -4.44
CA ILE A 251 4.12 -2.56 -4.18
C ILE A 251 2.76 -2.27 -4.77
N GLY A 252 2.48 -1.03 -5.17
CA GLY A 252 1.31 -0.67 -5.96
C GLY A 252 0.96 0.82 -5.89
N ILE A 253 -0.21 1.13 -6.43
CA ILE A 253 -0.89 2.42 -6.26
C ILE A 253 -2.32 2.16 -5.80
N GLU A 254 -2.76 2.87 -4.77
CA GLU A 254 -4.16 2.96 -4.40
C GLU A 254 -4.82 4.08 -5.19
N LEU A 255 -5.89 3.72 -5.90
CA LEU A 255 -6.51 4.61 -6.87
C LEU A 255 -7.18 5.80 -6.22
N LEU A 256 -7.82 5.61 -5.06
CA LEU A 256 -8.51 6.68 -4.36
C LEU A 256 -8.87 6.31 -2.91
N ASN A 257 -8.35 7.08 -1.96
CA ASN A 257 -8.66 6.92 -0.55
C ASN A 257 -10.12 7.30 -0.20
N GLU A 258 -10.83 6.44 0.53
CA GLU A 258 -12.08 6.74 1.25
C GLU A 258 -13.14 7.56 0.48
N ALA A 259 -13.30 7.31 -0.82
CA ALA A 259 -14.31 8.02 -1.60
C ALA A 259 -15.70 7.81 -0.99
N LYS A 260 -16.51 8.87 -0.90
CA LYS A 260 -17.91 8.76 -0.51
C LYS A 260 -18.62 7.88 -1.52
N ASN A 261 -19.25 6.80 -1.05
CA ASN A 261 -19.90 5.83 -1.92
C ASN A 261 -20.94 6.49 -2.84
N ASN A 262 -20.88 6.13 -4.12
CA ASN A 262 -21.71 6.66 -5.21
C ASN A 262 -21.83 5.59 -6.29
N ASP A 263 -22.92 5.59 -7.05
CA ASP A 263 -23.16 4.59 -8.10
C ASP A 263 -22.14 4.67 -9.25
N LEU A 264 -21.48 5.82 -9.42
CA LEU A 264 -20.43 6.02 -10.45
C LEU A 264 -19.03 5.53 -10.01
N LEU A 265 -18.85 5.13 -8.76
CA LEU A 265 -17.52 4.85 -8.20
C LEU A 265 -16.92 3.55 -8.76
N ILE A 266 -17.70 2.47 -8.82
CA ILE A 266 -17.22 1.17 -9.32
C ILE A 266 -16.87 1.26 -10.80
N ASP A 267 -17.77 1.83 -11.61
CA ASP A 267 -17.52 2.09 -13.04
C ASP A 267 -16.26 2.95 -13.23
N TRP A 268 -16.04 3.95 -12.38
CA TRP A 268 -14.81 4.75 -12.45
C TRP A 268 -13.56 3.93 -12.11
N TYR A 269 -13.58 3.10 -11.06
CA TYR A 269 -12.46 2.23 -10.75
C TYR A 269 -12.12 1.29 -11.92
N GLU A 270 -13.12 0.66 -12.54
CA GLU A 270 -12.92 -0.20 -13.71
C GLU A 270 -12.25 0.56 -14.86
N ASN A 271 -12.81 1.71 -15.24
CA ASN A 271 -12.28 2.54 -16.32
C ASN A 271 -10.87 3.06 -16.01
N ALA A 272 -10.60 3.45 -14.76
CA ALA A 272 -9.29 3.91 -14.33
C ALA A 272 -8.25 2.78 -14.39
N MET A 273 -8.59 1.59 -13.89
CA MET A 273 -7.73 0.41 -13.98
C MET A 273 -7.41 0.07 -15.43
N ASP A 274 -8.41 0.03 -16.32
CA ASP A 274 -8.21 -0.28 -17.74
C ASP A 274 -7.35 0.76 -18.44
N THR A 275 -7.54 2.04 -18.12
CA THR A 275 -6.69 3.14 -18.62
C THR A 275 -5.24 2.97 -18.19
N ILE A 276 -5.01 2.58 -16.93
CA ILE A 276 -3.66 2.34 -16.39
C ILE A 276 -3.02 1.11 -17.04
N ARG A 277 -3.78 0.03 -17.25
CA ARG A 277 -3.29 -1.16 -17.95
C ARG A 277 -2.92 -0.87 -19.40
N ALA A 278 -3.67 0.01 -20.07
CA ALA A 278 -3.40 0.43 -21.45
C ALA A 278 -2.05 1.17 -21.63
N ILE A 279 -1.41 1.64 -20.55
CA ILE A 279 -0.05 2.20 -20.61
C ILE A 279 0.98 1.17 -21.11
N GLY A 280 0.77 -0.12 -20.84
CA GLY A 280 1.68 -1.21 -21.22
C GLY A 280 3.02 -1.22 -20.47
N GLY A 281 3.94 -2.07 -20.90
CA GLY A 281 5.24 -2.25 -20.25
C GLY A 281 5.12 -3.04 -18.94
N THR A 282 5.63 -2.50 -17.83
CA THR A 282 5.56 -3.16 -16.52
C THR A 282 4.22 -2.97 -15.81
N THR A 283 3.31 -2.16 -16.35
CA THR A 283 2.00 -1.87 -15.74
C THR A 283 1.03 -3.05 -15.75
N VAL A 284 1.19 -4.03 -16.66
CA VAL A 284 0.36 -5.26 -16.70
C VAL A 284 0.41 -6.03 -15.38
N ASP A 285 1.49 -5.85 -14.63
CA ASP A 285 1.81 -6.58 -13.42
C ASP A 285 1.90 -5.67 -12.17
N PHE A 286 1.52 -4.40 -12.33
CA PHE A 286 1.61 -3.40 -11.27
C PHE A 286 0.33 -3.47 -10.41
N PRO A 287 0.42 -3.71 -9.09
CA PRO A 287 -0.79 -3.89 -8.30
C PRO A 287 -1.58 -2.58 -8.20
N LEU A 288 -2.91 -2.65 -8.43
CA LEU A 288 -3.82 -1.52 -8.29
C LEU A 288 -4.74 -1.77 -7.09
N TYR A 289 -4.67 -0.90 -6.10
CA TYR A 289 -5.45 -1.01 -4.87
C TYR A 289 -6.71 -0.15 -4.99
N VAL A 290 -7.83 -0.67 -4.48
CA VAL A 290 -9.11 0.04 -4.42
C VAL A 290 -9.61 0.05 -2.97
N SER A 291 -9.82 1.25 -2.43
CA SER A 291 -10.53 1.43 -1.16
C SER A 291 -11.95 0.87 -1.28
N ASP A 292 -12.40 0.17 -0.25
CA ASP A 292 -13.77 -0.32 -0.16
C ASP A 292 -14.81 0.78 -0.04
N SER A 293 -14.39 2.01 0.28
CA SER A 293 -15.26 3.19 0.40
C SER A 293 -16.46 2.93 1.30
N PHE A 294 -16.21 2.23 2.42
CA PHE A 294 -17.20 1.82 3.41
C PHE A 294 -18.26 0.83 2.88
N ALA A 295 -17.97 0.18 1.74
CA ALA A 295 -18.80 -0.87 1.14
C ALA A 295 -17.97 -2.11 0.73
N PRO A 296 -17.41 -2.87 1.70
CA PRO A 296 -16.54 -4.03 1.48
C PRO A 296 -16.99 -4.99 0.38
N ASN A 297 -18.26 -5.39 0.37
CA ASN A 297 -18.77 -6.37 -0.60
C ASN A 297 -18.82 -5.83 -2.04
N LYS A 298 -19.04 -4.52 -2.23
CA LYS A 298 -19.04 -3.92 -3.57
C LYS A 298 -17.63 -3.94 -4.18
N ALA A 299 -16.63 -3.53 -3.40
CA ALA A 299 -15.24 -3.58 -3.82
C ALA A 299 -14.74 -5.03 -4.00
N ALA A 300 -15.16 -5.96 -3.15
CA ALA A 300 -14.82 -7.37 -3.29
C ALA A 300 -15.31 -7.96 -4.61
N ASN A 301 -16.55 -7.64 -5.01
CA ASN A 301 -17.09 -8.08 -6.30
C ASN A 301 -16.27 -7.55 -7.48
N LEU A 302 -15.92 -6.24 -7.45
CA LEU A 302 -15.03 -5.65 -8.45
C LEU A 302 -13.71 -6.43 -8.54
N VAL A 303 -12.99 -6.59 -7.42
CA VAL A 303 -11.68 -7.27 -7.38
C VAL A 303 -11.78 -8.73 -7.82
N LYS A 304 -12.83 -9.45 -7.40
CA LYS A 304 -13.10 -10.83 -7.83
C LYS A 304 -13.23 -10.96 -9.35
N ASP A 305 -13.92 -10.02 -9.98
CA ASP A 305 -14.19 -10.08 -11.42
C ASP A 305 -12.97 -9.68 -12.27
N ARG A 306 -12.07 -8.86 -11.71
CA ARG A 306 -10.78 -8.50 -12.32
C ARG A 306 -9.85 -9.70 -12.50
N LYS A 307 -9.26 -9.81 -13.70
CA LYS A 307 -8.27 -10.85 -14.09
C LYS A 307 -6.82 -10.40 -13.97
N ASP A 308 -6.62 -9.10 -13.77
CA ASP A 308 -5.36 -8.47 -13.50
C ASP A 308 -5.19 -8.25 -11.98
N PHE A 309 -3.99 -7.81 -11.58
CA PHE A 309 -3.63 -7.67 -10.18
C PHE A 309 -4.29 -6.44 -9.54
N ALA A 310 -5.54 -6.62 -9.09
CA ALA A 310 -6.29 -5.67 -8.29
C ALA A 310 -6.36 -6.15 -6.82
N VAL A 311 -6.32 -5.22 -5.87
CA VAL A 311 -6.32 -5.51 -4.43
C VAL A 311 -7.36 -4.65 -3.74
N GLN A 312 -8.15 -5.24 -2.85
CA GLN A 312 -9.08 -4.49 -2.02
C GLN A 312 -8.38 -3.98 -0.75
N ASP A 313 -8.62 -2.71 -0.43
CA ASP A 313 -8.26 -2.07 0.82
C ASP A 313 -9.51 -1.83 1.69
N THR A 314 -9.41 -2.08 3.00
CA THR A 314 -10.40 -1.70 4.01
C THR A 314 -9.74 -0.94 5.15
N HIS A 315 -10.48 0.01 5.72
CA HIS A 315 -10.05 0.74 6.91
C HIS A 315 -10.84 0.26 8.14
N LYS A 316 -10.14 0.06 9.26
CA LYS A 316 -10.71 -0.43 10.52
C LYS A 316 -10.38 0.50 11.67
N TYR A 317 -11.39 1.27 12.09
CA TYR A 317 -11.31 2.16 13.23
C TYR A 317 -12.42 1.88 14.24
N TYR A 318 -12.05 1.88 15.51
CA TYR A 318 -12.95 1.69 16.65
C TYR A 318 -13.01 2.92 17.56
N ALA A 319 -12.38 4.02 17.13
CA ALA A 319 -12.33 5.29 17.84
C ALA A 319 -13.52 6.22 17.54
N PHE A 320 -14.34 5.89 16.55
CA PHE A 320 -15.41 6.75 16.02
C PHE A 320 -16.80 6.12 16.16
N THR A 321 -17.03 5.35 17.22
CA THR A 321 -18.27 4.58 17.39
C THR A 321 -19.19 5.25 18.40
N ASN A 322 -20.48 5.39 18.09
CA ASN A 322 -21.47 5.84 19.08
C ASN A 322 -21.98 4.71 20.00
N ASN A 323 -21.30 3.55 20.01
CA ASN A 323 -21.72 2.37 20.76
C ASN A 323 -20.94 2.28 22.06
N HIS A 324 -21.65 2.15 23.19
CA HIS A 324 -21.07 2.03 24.53
C HIS A 324 -20.46 0.65 24.83
N GLN A 325 -19.86 0.00 23.83
CA GLN A 325 -19.17 -1.28 24.05
C GLN A 325 -17.88 -1.04 24.82
N SER A 326 -17.61 -1.92 25.78
CA SER A 326 -16.36 -1.91 26.52
C SER A 326 -15.19 -2.38 25.63
N ALA A 327 -13.97 -1.97 25.96
CA ALA A 327 -12.75 -2.42 25.28
C ALA A 327 -12.65 -3.95 25.19
N LYS A 328 -13.13 -4.68 26.21
CA LYS A 328 -13.16 -6.15 26.23
C LYS A 328 -14.11 -6.73 25.19
N GLU A 329 -15.30 -6.15 25.03
CA GLU A 329 -16.28 -6.58 24.03
C GLU A 329 -15.78 -6.29 22.61
N ILE A 330 -15.19 -5.12 22.39
CA ILE A 330 -14.58 -4.75 21.11
C ILE A 330 -13.44 -5.70 20.78
N THR A 331 -12.54 -5.97 21.74
CA THR A 331 -11.42 -6.92 21.57
C THR A 331 -11.92 -8.33 21.24
N LYS A 332 -13.03 -8.75 21.84
CA LYS A 332 -13.68 -10.03 21.50
C LYS A 332 -14.22 -10.01 20.07
N ASP A 333 -14.93 -8.95 19.68
CA ASP A 333 -15.50 -8.80 18.34
C ASP A 333 -14.44 -8.82 17.24
N VAL A 334 -13.30 -8.15 17.48
CA VAL A 334 -12.13 -8.20 16.58
C VAL A 334 -11.71 -9.65 16.30
N ASN A 335 -11.62 -10.48 17.35
CA ASN A 335 -11.19 -11.87 17.24
C ASN A 335 -12.27 -12.82 16.70
N THR A 336 -13.55 -12.40 16.67
CA THR A 336 -14.67 -13.23 16.22
C THR A 336 -15.36 -12.65 14.99
N THR A 337 -16.30 -11.72 15.17
CA THR A 337 -17.20 -11.27 14.10
C THR A 337 -16.46 -10.50 13.02
N ALA A 338 -15.56 -9.60 13.42
CA ALA A 338 -14.79 -8.81 12.46
C ALA A 338 -13.82 -9.72 11.68
N ARG A 339 -13.20 -10.67 12.38
CA ARG A 339 -12.38 -11.72 11.77
C ARG A 339 -13.15 -12.52 10.73
N GLU A 340 -14.30 -13.07 11.09
CA GLU A 340 -15.14 -13.88 10.18
C GLU A 340 -15.51 -13.10 8.91
N LYS A 341 -15.93 -11.84 9.04
CA LYS A 341 -16.25 -10.98 7.89
C LYS A 341 -15.02 -10.73 7.00
N MET A 342 -13.84 -10.56 7.58
CA MET A 342 -12.61 -10.39 6.80
C MET A 342 -12.21 -11.69 6.10
N ASP A 343 -12.32 -12.84 6.77
CA ASP A 343 -12.08 -14.15 6.17
C ASP A 343 -13.03 -14.41 4.97
N GLU A 344 -14.29 -13.98 5.06
CA GLU A 344 -15.25 -14.02 3.95
C GLU A 344 -14.77 -13.18 2.77
N ILE A 345 -14.36 -11.93 2.98
CA ILE A 345 -13.83 -11.05 1.91
C ILE A 345 -12.57 -11.67 1.30
N THR A 346 -11.60 -12.08 2.12
CA THR A 346 -10.36 -12.74 1.69
C THR A 346 -10.64 -13.94 0.80
N SER A 347 -11.66 -14.74 1.12
CA SER A 347 -12.08 -15.87 0.32
C SER A 347 -12.70 -15.45 -1.03
N VAL A 348 -13.47 -14.37 -1.05
CA VAL A 348 -14.11 -13.84 -2.27
C VAL A 348 -13.08 -13.29 -3.26
N VAL A 349 -12.04 -12.63 -2.76
CA VAL A 349 -11.03 -11.96 -3.62
C VAL A 349 -9.76 -12.78 -3.85
N ASP A 350 -9.76 -14.04 -3.43
CA ASP A 350 -8.59 -14.93 -3.46
C ASP A 350 -7.35 -14.26 -2.86
N ASP A 351 -7.38 -13.93 -1.56
CA ASP A 351 -6.31 -13.31 -0.77
C ASP A 351 -5.80 -11.90 -1.19
N ARG A 352 -6.38 -11.30 -2.24
CA ARG A 352 -6.11 -9.92 -2.69
C ARG A 352 -6.80 -8.86 -1.81
N PHE A 353 -6.56 -8.93 -0.50
CA PHE A 353 -7.19 -8.09 0.52
C PHE A 353 -6.16 -7.59 1.56
N ILE A 354 -6.23 -6.31 1.91
CA ILE A 354 -5.41 -5.69 2.96
C ILE A 354 -6.25 -4.85 3.93
N VAL A 355 -5.68 -4.53 5.10
CA VAL A 355 -6.15 -3.44 5.97
C VAL A 355 -5.19 -2.26 5.83
N GLY A 356 -5.50 -1.29 4.98
CA GLY A 356 -4.65 -0.14 4.68
C GLY A 356 -4.62 0.93 5.76
N GLU A 357 -5.61 0.92 6.66
CA GLU A 357 -5.62 1.79 7.83
C GLU A 357 -6.26 1.13 9.05
N TRP A 358 -5.55 1.20 10.18
CA TRP A 358 -6.05 0.80 11.50
C TRP A 358 -5.18 1.44 12.59
N SER A 359 -5.66 1.52 13.84
CA SER A 359 -4.88 2.10 14.95
C SER A 359 -5.15 1.37 16.27
N CYS A 360 -4.36 1.63 17.31
CA CYS A 360 -4.64 1.10 18.65
C CYS A 360 -5.69 1.94 19.41
N ALA A 361 -6.22 3.02 18.80
CA ALA A 361 -7.14 3.93 19.48
C ALA A 361 -8.56 3.36 19.60
N LEU A 362 -9.18 3.58 20.76
CA LEU A 362 -10.57 3.29 21.05
C LEU A 362 -11.33 4.57 21.38
N ASP A 363 -12.65 4.52 21.28
CA ASP A 363 -13.51 5.56 21.84
C ASP A 363 -13.16 5.71 23.34
N PRO A 364 -12.94 6.94 23.84
CA PRO A 364 -12.66 7.16 25.26
C PRO A 364 -13.68 6.50 26.20
N ALA A 365 -14.97 6.46 25.82
CA ALA A 365 -16.05 5.84 26.58
C ALA A 365 -15.95 4.30 26.66
N SER A 366 -15.16 3.67 25.79
CA SER A 366 -14.92 2.22 25.81
C SER A 366 -13.82 1.81 26.81
N THR A 367 -13.05 2.77 27.32
CA THR A 367 -11.88 2.53 28.18
C THR A 367 -12.10 2.96 29.62
N SER A 368 -11.32 2.41 30.55
CA SER A 368 -11.36 2.82 31.96
C SER A 368 -10.81 4.24 32.17
N ASP A 369 -11.37 4.97 33.13
CA ASP A 369 -10.77 6.23 33.62
C ASP A 369 -9.44 6.02 34.37
N ASN A 370 -9.18 4.79 34.85
CA ASN A 370 -7.90 4.45 35.46
C ASN A 370 -6.85 4.24 34.36
N GLN A 371 -5.76 5.01 34.42
CA GLN A 371 -4.75 5.07 33.38
C GLN A 371 -4.06 3.73 33.10
N ASP A 372 -3.67 2.97 34.12
CA ASP A 372 -2.99 1.68 33.94
C ASP A 372 -3.93 0.65 33.30
N LYS A 373 -5.18 0.59 33.77
CA LYS A 373 -6.21 -0.27 33.17
C LYS A 373 -6.49 0.12 31.72
N LYS A 374 -6.54 1.42 31.41
CA LYS A 374 -6.72 1.92 30.05
C LYS A 374 -5.57 1.50 29.15
N LEU A 375 -4.33 1.64 29.58
CA LEU A 375 -3.16 1.23 28.80
C LEU A 375 -3.16 -0.27 28.52
N GLN A 376 -3.50 -1.10 29.52
CA GLN A 376 -3.65 -2.55 29.31
C GLN A 376 -4.78 -2.88 28.32
N GLN A 377 -5.94 -2.23 28.44
CA GLN A 377 -7.07 -2.42 27.53
C GLN A 377 -6.71 -2.08 26.08
N LEU A 378 -5.97 -0.98 25.87
CA LEU A 378 -5.49 -0.58 24.55
C LEU A 378 -4.43 -1.55 24.01
N SER A 379 -3.54 -2.07 24.85
CA SER A 379 -2.56 -3.10 24.48
C SER A 379 -3.22 -4.42 24.07
N ASP A 380 -4.21 -4.90 24.83
CA ASP A 380 -4.97 -6.13 24.53
C ASP A 380 -5.72 -5.98 23.20
N PHE A 381 -6.40 -4.86 23.03
CA PHE A 381 -7.14 -4.51 21.80
C PHE A 381 -6.21 -4.42 20.59
N CYS A 382 -5.07 -3.74 20.73
CA CYS A 382 -4.13 -3.56 19.64
C CYS A 382 -3.48 -4.89 19.24
N SER A 383 -3.13 -5.73 20.20
CA SER A 383 -2.59 -7.07 19.96
C SER A 383 -3.60 -7.96 19.23
N ALA A 384 -4.89 -7.90 19.61
CA ALA A 384 -5.95 -8.63 18.93
C ALA A 384 -6.12 -8.21 17.46
N GLN A 385 -6.02 -6.91 17.16
CA GLN A 385 -6.05 -6.41 15.78
C GLN A 385 -4.85 -6.91 14.98
N ILE A 386 -3.63 -6.78 15.52
CA ILE A 386 -2.40 -7.27 14.87
C ILE A 386 -2.51 -8.75 14.53
N ASP A 387 -2.91 -9.58 15.50
CA ASP A 387 -3.02 -11.02 15.27
C ASP A 387 -4.13 -11.38 14.30
N THR A 388 -5.27 -10.68 14.35
CA THR A 388 -6.37 -10.90 13.42
C THR A 388 -5.95 -10.53 12.01
N TYR A 389 -5.53 -9.29 11.77
CA TYR A 389 -5.18 -8.80 10.44
C TYR A 389 -4.01 -9.59 9.86
N ARG A 390 -3.02 -9.97 10.68
CA ARG A 390 -1.88 -10.78 10.23
C ARG A 390 -2.36 -12.11 9.69
N ASN A 391 -3.40 -12.71 10.26
CA ASN A 391 -3.80 -14.06 9.89
C ASN A 391 -4.82 -14.11 8.76
N VAL A 392 -5.61 -13.05 8.55
CA VAL A 392 -6.72 -13.06 7.59
C VAL A 392 -6.48 -12.24 6.32
N THR A 393 -5.45 -11.39 6.26
CA THR A 393 -5.17 -10.54 5.09
C THR A 393 -3.81 -10.84 4.45
N SER A 394 -3.52 -10.12 3.36
CA SER A 394 -2.21 -10.09 2.69
C SER A 394 -1.34 -8.91 3.12
N GLY A 395 -1.87 -8.02 3.97
CA GLY A 395 -1.16 -6.86 4.45
C GLY A 395 -1.95 -6.02 5.45
N MET A 396 -1.23 -5.25 6.25
CA MET A 396 -1.80 -4.30 7.21
C MET A 396 -0.91 -3.05 7.31
N PHE A 397 -1.52 -1.88 7.49
CA PHE A 397 -0.81 -0.61 7.59
C PHE A 397 -1.32 0.22 8.77
N PHE A 398 -0.49 0.38 9.80
CA PHE A 398 -0.85 1.17 10.99
C PHE A 398 -0.98 2.66 10.65
N TRP A 399 -2.08 3.28 11.04
CA TRP A 399 -2.30 4.72 10.95
C TRP A 399 -2.01 5.38 12.32
N SER A 400 -0.87 6.06 12.49
CA SER A 400 0.21 6.33 11.53
C SER A 400 1.60 6.18 12.16
N TYR A 401 2.67 6.19 11.36
CA TYR A 401 4.05 6.11 11.84
C TYR A 401 4.35 7.16 12.93
N ARG A 402 4.01 8.42 12.64
CA ARG A 402 4.33 9.58 13.47
C ARG A 402 3.09 10.44 13.75
N PHE A 403 3.06 11.02 14.93
CA PHE A 403 2.09 12.00 15.38
C PHE A 403 2.81 13.13 16.14
N ALA A 404 2.28 14.36 16.14
CA ALA A 404 2.85 15.42 16.98
C ALA A 404 2.56 15.14 18.45
N ASN A 405 3.60 15.00 19.29
CA ASN A 405 3.49 14.55 20.68
C ASN A 405 3.01 13.09 20.79
N CYS A 406 3.79 12.17 20.20
CA CYS A 406 3.51 10.73 20.18
C CYS A 406 3.19 10.13 21.56
N ASP A 407 3.91 10.52 22.60
CA ASP A 407 3.75 9.96 23.96
C ASP A 407 2.36 10.26 24.55
N SER A 408 1.70 11.33 24.11
CA SER A 408 0.34 11.68 24.52
C SER A 408 -0.74 11.09 23.59
N ASN A 409 -0.34 10.52 22.46
CA ASN A 409 -1.23 10.01 21.41
C ASN A 409 -0.79 8.61 20.95
N ILE A 410 -0.41 7.76 21.92
CA ILE A 410 0.17 6.44 21.68
C ILE A 410 -0.71 5.61 20.73
N GLY A 411 -2.04 5.69 20.88
CA GLY A 411 -2.99 4.97 20.04
C GLY A 411 -2.93 5.27 18.53
N TRP A 412 -2.38 6.42 18.15
CA TRP A 412 -2.28 6.92 16.77
C TRP A 412 -0.83 7.09 16.29
N CYS A 413 0.17 6.83 17.16
CA CYS A 413 1.58 6.95 16.82
C CYS A 413 2.30 5.61 16.96
N PHE A 414 2.66 4.99 15.84
CA PHE A 414 3.37 3.72 15.80
C PHE A 414 4.68 3.77 16.61
N LYS A 415 5.45 4.87 16.51
CA LYS A 415 6.71 5.04 17.26
C LYS A 415 6.53 4.92 18.77
N ALA A 416 5.38 5.33 19.30
CA ALA A 416 5.06 5.19 20.71
C ALA A 416 4.32 3.88 21.01
N ALA A 417 3.43 3.43 20.12
CA ALA A 417 2.67 2.18 20.31
C ALA A 417 3.60 0.96 20.37
N HIS A 418 4.65 0.93 19.54
CA HIS A 418 5.68 -0.10 19.62
C HIS A 418 6.44 0.03 20.96
N GLY A 419 6.51 -1.04 21.74
CA GLY A 419 7.08 -1.05 23.09
C GLY A 419 6.10 -0.70 24.21
N ASN A 420 5.00 0.01 23.93
CA ASN A 420 3.96 0.30 24.93
C ASN A 420 2.74 -0.62 24.81
N PHE A 421 2.31 -0.92 23.59
CA PHE A 421 1.13 -1.74 23.31
C PHE A 421 1.47 -3.09 22.68
N PHE A 422 2.56 -3.17 21.93
CA PHE A 422 3.04 -4.40 21.30
C PHE A 422 4.54 -4.34 21.01
N ASP A 423 5.18 -5.50 21.02
CA ASP A 423 6.62 -5.65 20.67
C ASP A 423 6.84 -6.47 19.38
N LYS A 424 5.76 -7.05 18.84
CA LYS A 424 5.82 -8.02 17.73
C LYS A 424 5.15 -7.47 16.50
N TYR A 425 5.92 -6.76 15.67
CA TYR A 425 5.43 -6.16 14.44
C TYR A 425 6.17 -6.64 13.19
N ASN A 426 6.03 -7.94 12.89
CA ASN A 426 6.53 -8.55 11.65
C ASN A 426 5.52 -9.54 11.07
N ALA A 427 5.80 -10.04 9.87
CA ALA A 427 4.92 -10.96 9.14
C ALA A 427 4.70 -12.32 9.86
N TRP A 428 5.59 -12.70 10.78
CA TRP A 428 5.57 -14.00 11.45
C TRP A 428 4.99 -13.94 12.88
N GLY A 429 4.94 -12.75 13.48
CA GLY A 429 4.50 -12.53 14.85
C GLY A 429 5.49 -13.05 15.90
N PHE A 430 6.80 -12.92 15.63
CA PHE A 430 7.87 -13.20 16.59
C PHE A 430 8.43 -11.92 17.21
N TYR A 431 9.25 -12.07 18.25
CA TYR A 431 10.18 -11.00 18.61
C TYR A 431 11.28 -10.89 17.55
N ASN A 432 11.81 -9.68 17.30
CA ASN A 432 12.75 -9.46 16.19
C ASN A 432 14.04 -10.29 16.32
N ASN A 433 14.56 -10.47 17.53
CA ASN A 433 15.70 -11.35 17.80
C ASN A 433 15.43 -12.84 17.50
N GLU A 434 14.18 -13.29 17.59
CA GLU A 434 13.76 -14.62 17.19
C GLU A 434 13.63 -14.72 15.67
N THR A 435 13.11 -13.67 15.02
CA THR A 435 13.06 -13.58 13.55
C THR A 435 14.44 -13.81 12.96
N ASP A 436 15.50 -13.15 13.44
CA ASP A 436 16.86 -13.35 12.93
C ASP A 436 17.37 -14.79 13.08
N LYS A 437 17.04 -15.45 14.20
CA LYS A 437 17.38 -16.86 14.44
C LYS A 437 16.61 -17.79 13.50
N VAL A 438 15.31 -17.55 13.32
CA VAL A 438 14.46 -18.27 12.37
C VAL A 438 15.01 -18.12 10.95
N VAL A 439 15.31 -16.90 10.54
CA VAL A 439 15.90 -16.57 9.25
C VAL A 439 17.21 -17.33 9.02
N SER A 440 18.09 -17.32 10.01
CA SER A 440 19.36 -18.04 9.95
C SER A 440 19.16 -19.54 9.82
N ARG A 441 18.18 -20.10 10.55
CA ARG A 441 17.80 -21.51 10.46
C ARG A 441 17.23 -21.87 9.10
N VAL A 442 16.27 -21.09 8.58
CA VAL A 442 15.68 -21.29 7.25
C VAL A 442 16.76 -21.24 6.17
N LYS A 443 17.71 -20.30 6.25
CA LYS A 443 18.87 -20.24 5.35
C LYS A 443 19.75 -21.48 5.44
N LYS A 444 19.99 -22.02 6.63
CA LYS A 444 20.78 -23.25 6.83
C LYS A 444 20.06 -24.48 6.27
N GLU A 445 18.77 -24.63 6.53
CA GLU A 445 17.96 -25.73 6.00
C GLU A 445 17.81 -25.63 4.47
N ASP A 446 17.74 -24.42 3.92
CA ASP A 446 17.80 -24.17 2.47
C ASP A 446 19.07 -24.72 1.83
N LEU A 447 20.24 -24.46 2.45
CA LEU A 447 21.53 -24.97 1.99
C LEU A 447 21.59 -26.50 2.02
N ASP A 448 21.12 -27.14 3.09
CA ASP A 448 21.04 -28.60 3.18
C ASP A 448 20.11 -29.19 2.10
N LEU A 449 18.97 -28.54 1.86
CA LEU A 449 18.04 -28.93 0.82
C LEU A 449 18.62 -28.70 -0.59
N LYS A 450 19.40 -27.63 -0.82
CA LYS A 450 20.11 -27.41 -2.10
C LYS A 450 21.08 -28.55 -2.37
N HIS A 451 21.81 -29.00 -1.35
CA HIS A 451 22.71 -30.15 -1.46
C HIS A 451 21.95 -31.44 -1.84
N LYS A 452 20.84 -31.72 -1.17
CA LYS A 452 20.00 -32.91 -1.45
C LYS A 452 19.34 -32.89 -2.83
N LEU A 453 18.90 -31.72 -3.30
CA LEU A 453 18.29 -31.58 -4.62
C LEU A 453 19.32 -31.61 -5.75
N ALA A 454 20.53 -31.11 -5.54
CA ALA A 454 21.63 -31.31 -6.49
C ALA A 454 21.88 -32.82 -6.73
N LEU A 455 21.72 -33.65 -5.70
CA LEU A 455 21.77 -35.11 -5.83
C LEU A 455 20.56 -35.68 -6.57
N HIS A 456 19.36 -35.11 -6.40
CA HIS A 456 18.14 -35.55 -7.08
C HIS A 456 18.09 -35.12 -8.57
N ALA A 457 18.68 -33.98 -8.91
CA ALA A 457 18.81 -33.47 -10.29
C ALA A 457 19.75 -34.31 -11.16
N LEU A 458 20.56 -35.19 -10.55
CA LEU A 458 21.36 -36.18 -11.28
C LEU A 458 20.50 -37.34 -11.81
N PHE A 459 19.26 -37.52 -11.34
CA PHE A 459 18.37 -38.62 -11.74
C PHE A 459 16.88 -38.22 -11.83
N PRO A 460 16.48 -37.22 -12.66
CA PRO A 460 15.09 -36.82 -12.74
C PRO A 460 14.25 -37.85 -13.50
N LYS A 461 13.11 -38.25 -12.93
CA LYS A 461 12.05 -38.92 -13.70
C LYS A 461 11.30 -37.87 -14.53
N PRO A 462 11.01 -38.09 -15.83
CA PRO A 462 10.38 -37.09 -16.70
C PRO A 462 8.94 -36.64 -16.33
N ARG A 463 8.26 -37.25 -15.34
CA ARG A 463 6.84 -37.01 -15.02
C ARG A 463 6.57 -36.05 -13.83
N ASP A 464 7.61 -35.53 -13.18
CA ASP A 464 7.52 -34.67 -11.98
C ASP A 464 8.12 -33.27 -12.18
N LEU A 465 8.40 -32.87 -13.43
CA LEU A 465 9.11 -31.62 -13.74
C LEU A 465 8.32 -30.37 -13.30
N GLY A 466 7.02 -30.30 -13.59
CA GLY A 466 6.18 -29.19 -13.14
C GLY A 466 6.21 -29.02 -11.62
N TYR A 467 6.02 -30.12 -10.88
CA TYR A 467 6.07 -30.13 -9.41
C TYR A 467 7.43 -29.65 -8.89
N ALA A 468 8.52 -30.20 -9.40
CA ALA A 468 9.86 -29.81 -9.00
C ALA A 468 10.16 -28.33 -9.30
N GLU A 469 9.73 -27.81 -10.45
CA GLU A 469 9.87 -26.39 -10.77
C GLU A 469 9.07 -25.50 -9.82
N GLY A 470 7.81 -25.86 -9.53
CA GLY A 470 6.97 -25.15 -8.56
C GLY A 470 7.62 -25.10 -7.17
N PHE A 471 8.06 -26.24 -6.67
CA PHE A 471 8.71 -26.35 -5.37
C PHE A 471 10.00 -25.52 -5.29
N ASN A 472 10.82 -25.53 -6.35
CA ASN A 472 12.04 -24.73 -6.43
C ASN A 472 11.76 -23.22 -6.45
N TRP A 473 10.65 -22.78 -7.05
CA TRP A 473 10.25 -21.38 -7.01
C TRP A 473 9.78 -20.92 -5.63
N ALA A 474 9.03 -21.77 -4.91
CA ALA A 474 8.64 -21.48 -3.52
C ALA A 474 9.87 -21.33 -2.62
N LYS A 475 10.89 -22.16 -2.86
CA LYS A 475 12.20 -22.06 -2.21
C LYS A 475 12.92 -20.74 -2.52
N LYS A 476 13.01 -20.35 -3.79
CA LYS A 476 13.63 -19.08 -4.19
C LYS A 476 12.97 -17.90 -3.49
N LEU A 477 11.64 -17.95 -3.32
CA LEU A 477 10.91 -16.97 -2.55
C LEU A 477 11.34 -16.95 -1.08
N ALA A 478 11.40 -18.10 -0.40
CA ALA A 478 11.81 -18.17 1.01
C ALA A 478 13.24 -17.71 1.28
N THR A 479 14.17 -17.96 0.35
CA THR A 479 15.54 -17.46 0.47
C THR A 479 15.61 -15.93 0.37
N ASN A 480 14.66 -15.32 -0.34
CA ASN A 480 14.58 -13.88 -0.57
C ASN A 480 13.58 -13.16 0.34
N LEU A 481 12.70 -13.88 1.06
CA LEU A 481 11.79 -13.37 2.09
C LEU A 481 12.07 -13.96 3.48
N PRO A 482 13.28 -13.86 4.04
CA PRO A 482 13.46 -14.32 5.41
C PRO A 482 12.58 -13.53 6.41
N VAL A 483 12.40 -12.22 6.16
CA VAL A 483 11.70 -11.30 7.07
C VAL A 483 10.18 -11.25 6.82
N SER A 484 9.69 -11.89 5.74
CA SER A 484 8.26 -11.89 5.40
C SER A 484 7.79 -13.27 4.93
N ARG A 485 6.50 -13.45 4.72
CA ARG A 485 5.91 -14.64 4.11
C ARG A 485 5.28 -14.30 2.77
N LEU A 486 4.96 -15.29 1.95
CA LEU A 486 4.21 -15.06 0.72
C LEU A 486 2.81 -14.56 1.06
N ALA A 487 2.39 -13.50 0.40
CA ALA A 487 1.02 -13.04 0.30
C ALA A 487 0.59 -13.09 -1.16
N PHE A 488 -0.67 -12.76 -1.47
CA PHE A 488 -1.16 -12.74 -2.85
C PHE A 488 -0.87 -14.07 -3.58
N LYS A 489 -1.03 -15.21 -2.89
CA LYS A 489 -0.42 -16.50 -3.23
C LYS A 489 -0.90 -16.96 -4.60
N LYS A 490 -2.22 -16.87 -4.83
CA LYS A 490 -2.83 -17.28 -6.09
C LYS A 490 -2.32 -16.43 -7.25
N GLU A 491 -2.30 -15.11 -7.10
CA GLU A 491 -1.81 -14.17 -8.10
C GLU A 491 -0.34 -14.45 -8.46
N TYR A 492 0.51 -14.69 -7.47
CA TYR A 492 1.91 -15.04 -7.69
C TYR A 492 2.08 -16.35 -8.48
N ILE A 493 1.34 -17.40 -8.10
CA ILE A 493 1.43 -18.71 -8.76
C ILE A 493 0.94 -18.63 -10.20
N ASP A 494 -0.21 -18.00 -10.44
CA ASP A 494 -0.83 -17.86 -11.76
C ASP A 494 0.13 -17.12 -12.72
N ARG A 495 0.75 -16.05 -12.23
CA ARG A 495 1.82 -15.34 -12.93
C ARG A 495 2.99 -16.24 -13.29
N ARG A 496 3.50 -17.02 -12.33
CA ARG A 496 4.66 -17.91 -12.56
C ARG A 496 4.35 -18.97 -13.59
N ILE A 497 3.15 -19.54 -13.56
CA ILE A 497 2.68 -20.49 -14.57
C ILE A 497 2.65 -19.81 -15.96
N LYS A 498 2.10 -18.59 -16.06
CA LYS A 498 2.07 -17.83 -17.32
C LYS A 498 3.48 -17.56 -17.86
N LYS A 499 4.40 -17.11 -17.00
CA LYS A 499 5.79 -16.78 -17.37
C LYS A 499 6.62 -18.01 -17.76
N ASN A 500 6.33 -19.18 -17.17
CA ASN A 500 7.01 -20.45 -17.47
C ASN A 500 6.21 -21.35 -18.44
N SER A 501 5.16 -20.83 -19.08
CA SER A 501 4.29 -21.61 -19.97
C SER A 501 5.03 -22.29 -21.13
N ALA A 502 6.17 -21.75 -21.57
CA ALA A 502 7.03 -22.39 -22.56
C ALA A 502 7.75 -23.66 -22.05
N LYS A 503 7.89 -23.83 -20.73
CA LYS A 503 8.48 -25.02 -20.07
C LYS A 503 7.42 -25.98 -19.52
N LEU A 504 6.22 -25.46 -19.22
CA LEU A 504 5.08 -26.21 -18.71
C LEU A 504 4.19 -26.63 -19.89
N HIS A 505 4.56 -27.72 -20.55
CA HIS A 505 4.04 -28.13 -21.86
C HIS A 505 2.60 -28.67 -21.85
N SER A 506 2.05 -29.00 -20.68
CA SER A 506 0.68 -29.53 -20.54
C SER A 506 -0.07 -28.87 -19.38
N ASP A 507 -1.40 -28.96 -19.38
CA ASP A 507 -2.21 -28.51 -18.23
C ASP A 507 -1.94 -29.34 -16.97
N ASP A 508 -1.52 -30.60 -17.12
CA ASP A 508 -1.04 -31.45 -16.01
C ASP A 508 0.25 -30.88 -15.41
N ASP A 509 1.20 -30.40 -16.23
CA ASP A 509 2.43 -29.76 -15.74
C ASP A 509 2.13 -28.46 -14.98
N LYS A 510 1.19 -27.65 -15.47
CA LYS A 510 0.77 -26.41 -14.79
C LYS A 510 0.09 -26.72 -13.45
N LYS A 511 -0.74 -27.77 -13.40
CA LYS A 511 -1.37 -28.24 -12.16
C LYS A 511 -0.32 -28.70 -11.16
N LYS A 512 0.61 -29.57 -11.60
CA LYS A 512 1.73 -30.04 -10.77
C LYS A 512 2.63 -28.90 -10.31
N PHE A 513 2.88 -27.89 -11.15
CA PHE A 513 3.62 -26.69 -10.75
C PHE A 513 2.96 -25.97 -9.58
N ARG A 514 1.64 -25.79 -9.63
CA ARG A 514 0.89 -25.22 -8.50
C ARG A 514 1.04 -26.07 -7.26
N GLU A 515 0.80 -27.38 -7.36
CA GLU A 515 0.91 -28.32 -6.24
C GLU A 515 2.30 -28.26 -5.59
N GLY A 516 3.37 -28.33 -6.39
CA GLY A 516 4.74 -28.27 -5.91
C GLY A 516 5.08 -26.92 -5.27
N TYR A 517 4.55 -25.82 -5.81
CA TYR A 517 4.73 -24.50 -5.24
C TYR A 517 4.04 -24.36 -3.88
N GLU A 518 2.77 -24.77 -3.79
CA GLU A 518 1.98 -24.73 -2.56
C GLU A 518 2.61 -25.60 -1.46
N ASP A 519 3.05 -26.81 -1.80
CA ASP A 519 3.77 -27.70 -0.89
C ASP A 519 5.10 -27.09 -0.42
N GLY A 520 5.83 -26.42 -1.32
CA GLY A 520 7.07 -25.72 -1.00
C GLY A 520 6.83 -24.59 0.01
N VAL A 521 5.84 -23.73 -0.23
CA VAL A 521 5.48 -22.64 0.70
C VAL A 521 5.05 -23.21 2.04
N ALA A 522 4.20 -24.24 2.05
CA ALA A 522 3.73 -24.89 3.28
C ALA A 522 4.90 -25.51 4.07
N TYR A 523 5.90 -26.07 3.39
CA TYR A 523 7.11 -26.60 4.01
C TYR A 523 7.91 -25.49 4.71
N ILE A 524 8.14 -24.35 4.04
CA ILE A 524 8.84 -23.20 4.61
C ILE A 524 8.08 -22.62 5.81
N GLU A 525 6.77 -22.41 5.66
CA GLU A 525 5.91 -21.95 6.76
C GLU A 525 5.96 -22.93 7.95
N CYS A 526 6.01 -24.25 7.68
CA CYS A 526 6.16 -25.26 8.73
C CYS A 526 7.48 -25.12 9.49
N ILE A 527 8.61 -24.92 8.79
CA ILE A 527 9.92 -24.71 9.44
C ILE A 527 9.84 -23.51 10.37
N VAL A 528 9.30 -22.40 9.88
CA VAL A 528 9.15 -21.17 10.66
C VAL A 528 8.24 -21.38 11.89
N LEU A 529 7.09 -22.02 11.71
CA LEU A 529 6.14 -22.28 12.80
C LEU A 529 6.62 -23.35 13.79
N SER A 530 7.50 -24.28 13.37
CA SER A 530 8.12 -25.26 14.26
C SER A 530 9.02 -24.57 15.29
N TYR A 531 9.69 -23.48 14.88
CA TYR A 531 10.48 -22.65 15.77
C TYR A 531 9.59 -21.94 16.81
N LYS A 532 8.46 -21.36 16.38
CA LYS A 532 7.46 -20.74 17.28
C LYS A 532 7.01 -21.66 18.40
N ASN A 533 6.73 -22.92 18.03
CA ASN A 533 6.08 -23.89 18.90
C ASN A 533 7.06 -24.87 19.55
N GLN A 534 8.38 -24.68 19.36
CA GLN A 534 9.43 -25.62 19.80
C GLN A 534 9.17 -27.08 19.38
N LYS A 535 8.56 -27.31 18.21
CA LYS A 535 8.23 -28.67 17.72
C LYS A 535 9.37 -29.26 16.88
N SER A 536 9.52 -30.59 16.91
CA SER A 536 10.63 -31.33 16.28
C SER A 536 10.53 -31.46 14.75
N ASP A 537 11.69 -31.46 14.10
CA ASP A 537 11.95 -31.49 12.65
C ASP A 537 11.28 -32.64 11.88
N SER A 538 10.89 -33.72 12.57
CA SER A 538 10.27 -34.90 11.96
C SER A 538 8.86 -34.62 11.41
N ILE A 539 8.20 -33.55 11.89
CA ILE A 539 6.81 -33.21 11.53
C ILE A 539 6.74 -32.54 10.15
N CYS A 540 7.68 -31.65 9.81
CA CYS A 540 7.64 -30.93 8.53
C CYS A 540 7.97 -31.82 7.34
N LYS A 541 8.79 -32.88 7.53
CA LYS A 541 9.13 -33.85 6.48
C LYS A 541 7.98 -34.80 6.11
N LYS A 542 7.04 -35.07 7.02
CA LYS A 542 5.90 -35.97 6.78
C LYS A 542 4.71 -35.31 6.07
N LYS A 543 4.54 -33.98 6.19
CA LYS A 543 3.43 -33.25 5.54
C LYS A 543 3.63 -33.07 4.03
N SER A 544 4.84 -32.84 3.56
CA SER A 544 5.14 -32.71 2.12
C SER A 544 5.06 -34.04 1.35
N SER A 545 5.15 -35.18 2.02
CA SER A 545 5.04 -36.51 1.39
C SER A 545 3.59 -37.06 1.35
N GLY A 546 2.62 -36.35 1.93
CA GLY A 546 1.26 -36.85 2.14
C GLY A 546 0.24 -36.59 1.03
N SER A 547 0.54 -35.73 0.05
CA SER A 547 -0.42 -35.36 -1.01
C SER A 547 -0.50 -36.34 -2.18
N ALA A 548 0.39 -37.34 -2.27
CA ALA A 548 0.44 -38.26 -3.40
C ALA A 548 -0.57 -39.43 -3.35
N ASN A 549 -1.43 -39.53 -2.32
CA ASN A 549 -2.36 -40.67 -2.19
C ASN A 549 -3.77 -40.23 -1.75
N LYS A 550 -4.52 -39.65 -2.69
CA LYS A 550 -6.00 -39.75 -2.70
C LYS A 550 -6.49 -40.00 -4.13
N SER A 551 -6.27 -41.21 -4.62
CA SER A 551 -7.05 -41.76 -5.73
C SER A 551 -8.29 -42.47 -5.17
N VAL A 552 -9.43 -42.05 -5.68
CA VAL A 552 -10.79 -42.55 -5.49
C VAL A 552 -10.85 -44.08 -5.59
N SER A 553 -11.37 -44.75 -4.56
CA SER A 553 -11.91 -46.10 -4.65
C SER A 553 -13.44 -46.03 -4.51
N THR A 554 -14.12 -45.93 -5.64
CA THR A 554 -15.55 -46.25 -5.75
C THR A 554 -15.70 -47.77 -5.81
N SER A 555 -16.31 -48.35 -4.79
CA SER A 555 -16.91 -49.68 -4.89
C SER A 555 -18.35 -49.61 -4.37
N SER A 556 -19.26 -49.74 -5.32
CA SER A 556 -20.69 -50.01 -5.16
C SER A 556 -20.94 -51.35 -4.47
N SER A 557 -21.90 -51.38 -3.53
CA SER A 557 -22.87 -52.48 -3.42
C SER A 557 -24.01 -52.12 -2.46
N SER A 558 -25.21 -52.39 -2.95
CA SER A 558 -26.52 -52.16 -2.38
C SER A 558 -26.94 -53.17 -1.29
N SER A 559 -28.01 -52.77 -0.60
CA SER A 559 -29.14 -53.57 -0.08
C SER A 559 -29.03 -54.38 1.23
N SER A 560 -29.96 -53.99 2.13
CA SER A 560 -30.94 -54.80 2.87
C SER A 560 -30.60 -55.46 4.22
N SER A 561 -31.27 -54.91 5.23
CA SER A 561 -32.22 -55.57 6.16
C SER A 561 -31.72 -56.33 7.40
N SER A 562 -32.57 -56.20 8.44
CA SER A 562 -32.69 -56.98 9.68
C SER A 562 -31.63 -56.72 10.75
N SER A 563 -31.87 -56.74 12.07
CA SER A 563 -33.04 -56.64 12.96
C SER A 563 -32.50 -56.94 14.36
N SER A 564 -33.04 -56.27 15.40
CA SER A 564 -33.07 -56.71 16.81
C SER A 564 -31.68 -56.79 17.53
N SER A 565 -31.48 -56.60 18.83
CA SER A 565 -32.38 -56.56 19.99
C SER A 565 -31.67 -55.89 21.18
N SER A 566 -32.42 -55.05 21.90
CA SER A 566 -32.48 -54.86 23.36
C SER A 566 -31.29 -55.08 24.31
N SER A 567 -31.08 -54.09 25.19
CA SER A 567 -31.27 -54.28 26.64
C SER A 567 -31.48 -52.94 27.38
N LYS A 568 -32.58 -52.88 28.13
CA LYS A 568 -33.04 -51.83 29.06
C LYS A 568 -32.49 -52.05 30.47
N SER A 569 -32.39 -50.97 31.27
CA SER A 569 -32.88 -50.87 32.67
C SER A 569 -32.53 -49.49 33.23
N SER A 570 -33.52 -48.58 33.41
CA SER A 570 -34.34 -48.30 34.64
C SER A 570 -33.53 -47.57 35.74
N SER A 571 -33.91 -46.40 36.28
CA SER A 571 -35.12 -46.04 37.05
C SER A 571 -34.99 -44.55 37.49
N SER A 572 -35.92 -43.77 38.05
CA SER A 572 -37.39 -43.71 38.13
C SER A 572 -37.75 -42.35 38.78
N SER A 573 -38.56 -41.56 38.07
CA SER A 573 -39.63 -40.63 38.51
C SER A 573 -39.85 -40.21 39.98
N LYS A 574 -40.13 -38.90 40.19
CA LYS A 574 -41.33 -38.40 40.92
C LYS A 574 -41.76 -36.99 40.46
N SER A 575 -43.08 -36.86 40.32
CA SER A 575 -44.02 -35.79 39.94
C SER A 575 -44.14 -34.65 40.99
N SER A 576 -44.81 -33.49 40.85
CA SER A 576 -45.56 -32.77 39.80
C SER A 576 -46.05 -31.40 40.34
N SER A 577 -46.44 -30.49 39.41
CA SER A 577 -47.41 -29.37 39.49
C SER A 577 -46.73 -27.98 39.45
N SER A 578 -47.18 -26.99 38.67
CA SER A 578 -48.42 -26.77 37.94
C SER A 578 -48.21 -25.73 36.81
N SER A 579 -49.20 -25.63 35.91
CA SER A 579 -49.51 -24.46 35.05
C SER A 579 -48.79 -24.34 33.68
N LYS A 580 -49.44 -24.95 32.69
CA LYS A 580 -49.37 -24.69 31.23
C LYS A 580 -50.39 -23.55 30.89
N PRO A 581 -50.54 -23.06 29.62
CA PRO A 581 -49.73 -23.28 28.42
C PRO A 581 -49.52 -22.05 27.48
N THR A 582 -48.61 -22.23 26.50
CA THR A 582 -48.69 -21.85 25.05
C THR A 582 -48.74 -20.35 24.67
N SER A 583 -48.23 -19.87 23.53
CA SER A 583 -47.69 -20.49 22.31
C SER A 583 -46.99 -19.43 21.45
N SER A 584 -46.10 -19.95 20.61
CA SER A 584 -45.51 -19.46 19.37
C SER A 584 -46.23 -18.37 18.53
N SER A 585 -45.37 -17.54 17.93
CA SER A 585 -45.39 -17.05 16.54
C SER A 585 -46.60 -16.25 16.03
N SER A 586 -46.36 -14.98 15.67
CA SER A 586 -46.38 -14.53 14.27
C SER A 586 -46.18 -13.01 14.16
N SER A 587 -45.56 -12.65 13.04
CA SER A 587 -45.48 -11.35 12.36
C SER A 587 -46.61 -10.35 12.61
N SER A 588 -46.28 -9.07 12.72
CA SER A 588 -46.64 -8.03 11.73
C SER A 588 -46.38 -6.59 12.22
N SER A 589 -45.86 -5.80 11.27
CA SER A 589 -46.02 -4.36 11.04
C SER A 589 -46.94 -3.53 11.96
N SER A 590 -46.48 -2.33 12.34
CA SER A 590 -47.05 -0.98 12.05
C SER A 590 -46.67 0.04 13.14
N LYS A 591 -45.95 1.12 12.78
CA LYS A 591 -46.39 2.53 12.74
C LYS A 591 -47.23 3.02 13.94
N SER A 592 -46.73 4.06 14.63
CA SER A 592 -47.36 5.40 14.82
C SER A 592 -46.79 6.08 16.10
N SER A 593 -45.99 7.14 15.97
CA SER A 593 -46.34 8.57 16.21
C SER A 593 -46.60 8.94 17.68
N SER A 594 -45.92 9.92 18.27
CA SER A 594 -46.27 11.36 18.33
C SER A 594 -45.57 11.93 19.59
N SER A 595 -45.24 13.20 19.84
CA SER A 595 -45.48 14.50 19.20
C SER A 595 -44.80 15.60 20.03
N SER A 596 -44.36 16.67 19.38
CA SER A 596 -44.63 18.09 19.74
C SER A 596 -44.06 18.94 18.59
N LYS A 597 -44.89 19.48 17.66
CA LYS A 597 -45.66 20.75 17.72
C LYS A 597 -44.75 21.94 18.09
N SER A 598 -44.70 23.05 17.35
CA SER A 598 -45.75 23.70 16.56
C SER A 598 -45.12 24.76 15.64
N SER A 599 -45.55 24.84 14.36
CA SER A 599 -46.41 25.91 13.76
C SER A 599 -45.59 27.14 13.34
N SER A 600 -45.77 27.79 12.20
CA SER A 600 -46.82 27.91 11.17
C SER A 600 -46.33 29.11 10.30
N SER A 601 -46.60 29.31 9.02
CA SER A 601 -47.61 28.78 8.11
C SER A 601 -47.45 29.47 6.76
N SER A 602 -47.84 28.74 5.70
CA SER A 602 -48.63 29.20 4.53
C SER A 602 -47.99 30.22 3.55
N LYS A 603 -48.16 30.11 2.22
CA LYS A 603 -49.11 29.33 1.42
C LYS A 603 -48.68 29.39 -0.06
N SER A 604 -48.83 28.25 -0.75
CA SER A 604 -49.32 28.04 -2.12
C SER A 604 -48.87 28.99 -3.25
N SER A 605 -48.36 28.42 -4.35
CA SER A 605 -49.22 27.95 -5.46
C SER A 605 -48.40 27.43 -6.65
N SER A 606 -48.95 26.40 -7.26
CA SER A 606 -48.55 25.73 -8.50
C SER A 606 -48.80 26.60 -9.73
N SER A 607 -47.94 26.50 -10.76
CA SER A 607 -48.40 26.42 -12.15
C SER A 607 -47.30 25.94 -13.09
N SER A 608 -47.64 24.90 -13.83
CA SER A 608 -47.03 24.40 -15.06
C SER A 608 -47.26 25.36 -16.23
N LYS A 609 -46.27 25.50 -17.13
CA LYS A 609 -46.47 25.40 -18.59
C LYS A 609 -45.16 25.50 -19.38
N SER A 610 -45.08 24.59 -20.34
CA SER A 610 -44.23 24.50 -21.53
C SER A 610 -44.33 25.69 -22.48
N SER A 611 -43.24 26.03 -23.16
CA SER A 611 -43.24 26.25 -24.62
C SER A 611 -41.84 26.35 -25.22
N SER A 612 -41.71 25.65 -26.34
CA SER A 612 -40.65 25.65 -27.34
C SER A 612 -40.50 26.98 -28.09
N SER A 613 -39.30 27.29 -28.59
CA SER A 613 -39.10 27.58 -30.02
C SER A 613 -37.63 27.80 -30.38
N SER A 614 -37.30 27.23 -31.53
CA SER A 614 -36.07 27.23 -32.30
C SER A 614 -35.86 28.52 -33.09
N LYS A 615 -34.60 28.86 -33.43
CA LYS A 615 -34.20 29.35 -34.76
C LYS A 615 -32.68 29.34 -34.94
N SER A 616 -32.32 29.16 -36.21
CA SER A 616 -31.09 28.68 -36.82
C SER A 616 -30.26 29.81 -37.47
N SER A 617 -29.16 29.41 -38.12
CA SER A 617 -28.33 30.09 -39.14
C SER A 617 -27.03 30.75 -38.64
N SER A 618 -25.91 30.80 -39.37
CA SER A 618 -25.20 29.90 -40.29
C SER A 618 -23.91 30.62 -40.73
N SER A 619 -22.87 29.84 -41.03
CA SER A 619 -21.74 30.13 -41.96
C SER A 619 -20.83 31.33 -41.72
N SER A 620 -19.51 31.10 -41.68
CA SER A 620 -18.65 31.24 -42.88
C SER A 620 -17.18 30.88 -42.59
N LYS A 621 -16.58 30.21 -43.58
CA LYS A 621 -15.15 29.91 -43.74
C LYS A 621 -14.62 30.87 -44.82
N PRO A 622 -13.30 31.07 -44.92
CA PRO A 622 -12.70 30.86 -46.24
C PRO A 622 -11.37 30.08 -46.21
N THR A 623 -11.13 29.46 -47.36
CA THR A 623 -9.99 28.62 -47.81
C THR A 623 -8.87 29.46 -48.43
N SER A 624 -7.61 29.00 -48.39
CA SER A 624 -6.81 28.46 -49.52
C SER A 624 -5.34 28.91 -49.29
N SER A 625 -4.24 28.36 -49.80
CA SER A 625 -3.87 27.16 -50.57
C SER A 625 -2.32 27.11 -50.61
N SER A 626 -1.72 25.92 -50.71
CA SER A 626 -0.70 25.62 -51.74
C SER A 626 -0.13 24.22 -51.54
N SER A 627 -0.35 23.40 -52.56
CA SER A 627 0.18 22.06 -52.76
C SER A 627 1.54 22.11 -53.46
N SER A 628 2.46 21.24 -53.09
CA SER A 628 3.43 20.69 -54.05
C SER A 628 3.62 19.21 -53.81
N SER A 629 3.41 18.43 -54.87
CA SER A 629 3.57 16.99 -54.96
C SER A 629 4.93 16.69 -55.59
N SER A 630 5.66 15.70 -55.06
CA SER A 630 6.73 15.02 -55.79
C SER A 630 6.76 13.54 -55.42
N LYS A 631 6.84 12.70 -56.47
CA LYS A 631 6.82 11.24 -56.45
C LYS A 631 8.18 10.67 -55.99
N SER A 632 8.11 9.53 -55.28
CA SER A 632 8.99 8.34 -55.36
C SER A 632 10.51 8.53 -55.29
N THR A 633 11.15 7.98 -54.24
CA THR A 633 12.25 7.02 -54.36
C THR A 633 12.60 6.42 -52.99
N SER A 634 12.75 5.10 -52.93
CA SER A 634 13.32 4.40 -51.77
C SER A 634 14.79 4.79 -51.63
N SER A 635 15.17 5.33 -50.48
CA SER A 635 16.58 5.42 -50.08
C SER A 635 16.73 4.91 -48.64
N LYS A 636 17.61 3.93 -48.47
CA LYS A 636 18.10 3.47 -47.18
C LYS A 636 18.66 4.69 -46.43
N ARG A 637 18.02 5.11 -45.34
CA ARG A 637 18.55 6.19 -44.49
C ARG A 637 19.56 5.60 -43.51
N GLY A 638 20.81 6.04 -43.66
CA GLY A 638 21.95 5.62 -42.87
C GLY A 638 21.85 6.04 -41.40
N VAL A 639 22.45 5.22 -40.55
CA VAL A 639 22.67 5.47 -39.13
C VAL A 639 23.79 6.49 -38.98
N THR A 640 23.52 7.64 -38.35
CA THR A 640 24.55 8.59 -37.93
C THR A 640 24.97 8.31 -36.50
N SER A 641 26.27 8.08 -36.29
CA SER A 641 26.87 7.98 -34.97
C SER A 641 27.90 9.09 -34.74
N SER A 642 27.92 9.64 -33.53
CA SER A 642 28.87 10.66 -33.10
C SER A 642 29.61 10.16 -31.86
N LEU A 643 30.94 10.18 -31.90
CA LEU A 643 31.79 9.87 -30.76
C LEU A 643 32.08 11.14 -29.96
N VAL A 644 31.92 11.08 -28.65
CA VAL A 644 32.39 12.11 -27.72
C VAL A 644 33.34 11.46 -26.73
N THR A 645 34.57 12.00 -26.67
CA THR A 645 35.62 11.53 -25.76
C THR A 645 35.91 12.61 -24.73
N SER A 646 35.96 12.24 -23.45
CA SER A 646 36.35 13.14 -22.36
C SER A 646 37.23 12.39 -21.36
N SER A 647 37.94 13.11 -20.49
CA SER A 647 38.79 12.50 -19.46
C SER A 647 38.23 12.77 -18.07
N VAL A 648 38.00 11.71 -17.29
CA VAL A 648 37.54 11.80 -15.89
C VAL A 648 38.57 11.09 -15.02
N SER A 649 39.14 11.81 -14.05
CA SER A 649 40.18 11.31 -13.13
C SER A 649 41.37 10.63 -13.85
N GLY A 650 41.85 11.24 -14.94
CA GLY A 650 42.99 10.75 -15.72
C GLY A 650 42.70 9.52 -16.60
N LYS A 651 41.45 9.05 -16.66
CA LYS A 651 41.02 7.99 -17.57
C LYS A 651 40.20 8.57 -18.71
N THR A 652 40.47 8.14 -19.93
CA THR A 652 39.71 8.54 -21.12
C THR A 652 38.42 7.73 -21.21
N VAL A 653 37.28 8.40 -21.23
CA VAL A 653 35.96 7.81 -21.40
C VAL A 653 35.43 8.25 -22.76
N THR A 654 35.06 7.29 -23.59
CA THR A 654 34.49 7.52 -24.92
C THR A 654 33.05 7.03 -24.94
N ALA A 655 32.12 7.88 -25.37
CA ALA A 655 30.72 7.53 -25.56
C ALA A 655 30.33 7.71 -27.04
N THR A 656 29.56 6.76 -27.58
CA THR A 656 29.04 6.82 -28.96
C THR A 656 27.54 7.02 -28.92
N ALA A 657 27.06 8.16 -29.40
CA ALA A 657 25.64 8.43 -29.58
C ALA A 657 25.23 7.99 -31.00
N THR A 658 24.13 7.23 -31.12
CA THR A 658 23.64 6.73 -32.42
C THR A 658 22.17 7.08 -32.56
N GLY A 659 21.79 7.78 -33.63
CA GLY A 659 20.40 8.15 -33.90
C GLY A 659 19.72 7.16 -34.85
N THR A 660 18.56 6.61 -34.46
CA THR A 660 17.67 5.83 -35.35
C THR A 660 16.33 6.54 -35.53
N ALA A 661 15.88 6.70 -36.77
CA ALA A 661 14.59 7.34 -37.08
C ALA A 661 13.41 6.40 -36.74
N GLY A 662 12.63 6.77 -35.72
CA GLY A 662 11.47 6.02 -35.23
C GLY A 662 11.27 6.25 -33.72
N GLY A 663 10.82 7.45 -33.36
CA GLY A 663 10.86 7.95 -31.98
C GLY A 663 9.90 7.23 -31.01
N GLN A 664 10.45 6.62 -29.97
CA GLN A 664 9.84 6.67 -28.64
C GLN A 664 10.20 8.00 -28.01
N MET A 665 9.21 8.80 -27.61
CA MET A 665 9.45 9.99 -26.81
C MET A 665 9.95 9.55 -25.42
N CYS A 666 11.25 9.69 -25.18
CA CYS A 666 11.82 9.62 -23.84
C CYS A 666 11.38 10.88 -23.10
N GLY A 667 10.35 10.75 -22.27
CA GLY A 667 9.83 11.86 -21.47
C GLY A 667 10.89 12.37 -20.51
N ASN A 668 11.39 13.58 -20.75
CA ASN A 668 11.95 14.48 -19.74
C ASN A 668 12.14 15.88 -20.34
N ASP A 669 11.04 16.55 -20.66
CA ASP A 669 11.09 17.97 -20.99
C ASP A 669 11.04 18.75 -19.69
N ASP A 670 12.19 18.83 -19.01
CA ASP A 670 12.63 19.96 -18.14
C ASP A 670 13.97 19.69 -17.41
N ILE A 671 14.93 18.98 -18.04
CA ILE A 671 16.31 18.95 -17.57
C ILE A 671 17.24 19.05 -18.77
N PHE A 672 18.06 20.11 -18.84
CA PHE A 672 19.29 20.11 -19.64
C PHE A 672 20.20 19.00 -19.10
N GLY A 673 20.04 17.78 -19.62
CA GLY A 673 20.82 16.62 -19.24
C GLY A 673 20.72 15.57 -20.33
N LEU A 674 21.83 15.26 -20.98
CA LEU A 674 21.92 14.21 -21.98
C LEU A 674 21.36 12.89 -21.44
N GLY A 675 20.28 12.39 -22.03
CA GLY A 675 19.83 11.01 -21.87
C GLY A 675 20.56 10.11 -22.87
N ILE A 676 21.33 9.12 -22.38
CA ILE A 676 21.90 8.07 -23.21
C ILE A 676 20.97 6.85 -23.11
N CYS A 677 20.29 6.53 -24.21
CA CYS A 677 19.50 5.30 -24.34
C CYS A 677 20.31 4.25 -25.10
N ILE A 678 20.60 3.11 -24.46
CA ILE A 678 21.14 1.93 -25.15
C ILE A 678 19.99 0.96 -25.36
N SER A 679 19.60 0.74 -26.61
CA SER A 679 18.66 -0.34 -26.95
C SER A 679 19.37 -1.69 -26.92
N GLY A 680 18.89 -2.64 -26.10
CA GLY A 680 19.17 -4.07 -26.32
C GLY A 680 20.00 -4.83 -25.28
N SER A 681 20.22 -4.35 -24.06
CA SER A 681 20.87 -5.20 -23.02
C SER A 681 19.83 -6.00 -22.22
N GLY A 682 19.19 -6.96 -22.90
CA GLY A 682 18.68 -8.15 -22.23
C GLY A 682 19.84 -9.09 -21.93
N ASN A 683 19.89 -9.59 -20.69
CA ASN A 683 20.71 -10.69 -20.19
C ASN A 683 22.25 -10.51 -20.21
N ASN A 684 22.84 -10.59 -19.01
CA ASN A 684 24.24 -10.91 -18.70
C ASN A 684 25.32 -10.35 -19.63
N ASN A 685 26.13 -9.40 -19.13
CA ASN A 685 27.58 -9.45 -19.30
C ASN A 685 28.33 -8.61 -18.27
N ASN A 686 29.39 -9.22 -17.72
CA ASN A 686 30.39 -8.62 -16.84
C ASN A 686 31.04 -7.40 -17.50
N ILE A 687 31.25 -6.34 -16.72
CA ILE A 687 32.29 -5.36 -17.02
C ILE A 687 33.57 -5.88 -16.38
N ASN A 688 34.48 -6.42 -17.19
CA ASN A 688 35.87 -6.57 -16.76
C ASN A 688 36.51 -5.18 -16.70
N ALA A 689 37.22 -4.93 -15.60
CA ALA A 689 37.93 -3.69 -15.30
C ALA A 689 39.15 -3.46 -16.21
#